data_AF-A0A016U8S9-F1
#
_entry.id   AF-A0A016U8S9-F1
#
_cell.length_a   1.000
_cell.length_b   1.000
_cell.length_c   1.000
_cell.angle_alpha   90.00
_cell.angle_beta   90.00
_cell.angle_gamma   90.00
#
_symmetry.space_group_name_H-M   'P 1'
#
loop_
_entity.id
_entity.type
_entity.pdbx_description
1 polymer ?
#
loop_
_entity_poly.entity_id
_entity_poly.type
_entity_poly.pdbx_seq_one_letter_code
_entity_poly.pdbx_strand_id
1 'polypeptide(L)'
;MEGPVCDNCSPATELTCPQGTLCDFTLLQRSKNEAKCSTYACKQGQMLALLGAQPEGISSAVCDRANQLIWKVDTGELLGRNLQATCGFPCSTCPPLTAVETPCPMNYDCSITGTAEPITYSMDTQGCAVAACASGQMFSAGQPAQNAICANGGYLINGKIVSQVACGLPCNTCPIPPRGGLTCPDGLVCTTVSKRAGQCSEAYCPSGVMTADGVQVNFLTCNGQGKWEDAAGTVYTAAQCEMSCELCAALTNAGMPCPTGLICEVTAEREGQCKESYCAKGQMTGNPSRVTLTSLTCNGLSQWVDAQNAIYTTAQCEIPCDQCMPLPSGSACPMGFVCIPVEDQPGQCPSVVCTTGTMKAQPGNVAVTSLTCDGSAQWIDAQKNVYTAAQCEASCTGCTTLSNGGMTCPKGFVCEVAATREGQCTETYCPKGQLTGNAARTPLTLLTCDANAQWVDAQAATYTTAQCELPCNQCPALTNAGMTCLSGFKCTAVLTRNDGQCPEAYCDTGLMTAGSGRTTVPLLTCNGLQQWVDPQMTAYSIAQCETSCTCPPLTITTSPNRLLPSRGNALGADAQGCSTLVSRCTRNDLYRLVTANGVVTLEPPAAQNTAMTCVDGKWMATINGVETVVQEQACYVFPCTSCNAVRTGPGVTTTLAYDSTSWCKQYTLSGCPNGYKVGTTTIGTTLTCTNLLRWSSGSFNGPIGGAVTVNCA
;
A
#
# COMPACT_ATOMS: atom_id res chain seq x y z
N MET A 1 108.59 12.26 -74.57
CA MET A 1 108.97 10.91 -74.11
C MET A 1 107.75 10.28 -73.48
N GLU A 2 106.97 9.56 -74.30
CA GLU A 2 105.91 8.67 -73.83
C GLU A 2 106.55 7.30 -73.58
N GLY A 3 106.46 6.80 -72.35
CA GLY A 3 106.90 5.45 -72.01
C GLY A 3 106.04 4.40 -72.73
N PRO A 4 106.59 3.22 -73.06
CA PRO A 4 105.88 2.23 -73.86
C PRO A 4 104.64 1.69 -73.10
N VAL A 5 103.46 1.86 -73.71
CA VAL A 5 102.19 1.24 -73.31
C VAL A 5 102.16 -0.20 -73.84
N CYS A 6 102.06 -1.22 -72.97
CA CYS A 6 101.85 -2.62 -73.36
C CYS A 6 100.34 -2.93 -73.50
N ASP A 7 99.95 -3.55 -74.63
CA ASP A 7 98.58 -3.94 -74.95
C ASP A 7 98.23 -5.39 -74.56
N ASN A 8 96.91 -5.66 -74.50
CA ASN A 8 96.26 -6.84 -73.90
C ASN A 8 96.42 -8.15 -74.72
N CYS A 9 97.08 -9.16 -74.14
CA CYS A 9 96.87 -10.56 -74.57
C CYS A 9 95.40 -10.99 -74.34
N SER A 10 94.97 -12.01 -75.09
CA SER A 10 93.65 -12.62 -74.97
C SER A 10 93.39 -13.10 -73.53
N PRO A 11 92.14 -13.02 -73.01
CA PRO A 11 91.80 -13.61 -71.71
C PRO A 11 92.11 -15.10 -71.67
N ALA A 12 92.44 -15.62 -70.48
CA ALA A 12 92.57 -17.06 -70.29
C ALA A 12 91.23 -17.76 -70.53
N THR A 13 91.29 -18.96 -71.11
CA THR A 13 90.18 -19.92 -71.18
C THR A 13 90.41 -21.05 -70.21
N GLU A 14 89.35 -21.66 -69.70
CA GLU A 14 89.44 -22.75 -68.74
C GLU A 14 90.17 -23.97 -69.35
N LEU A 15 91.16 -24.46 -68.62
CA LEU A 15 91.87 -25.70 -68.92
C LEU A 15 91.05 -26.89 -68.40
N THR A 16 90.87 -27.93 -69.22
CA THR A 16 90.28 -29.20 -68.78
C THR A 16 91.06 -29.75 -67.59
N CYS A 17 90.36 -30.00 -66.49
CA CYS A 17 91.01 -30.41 -65.24
C CYS A 17 91.68 -31.79 -65.39
N PRO A 18 92.99 -31.91 -65.12
CA PRO A 18 93.68 -33.19 -65.17
C PRO A 18 93.21 -34.14 -64.06
N GLN A 19 93.21 -35.45 -64.37
CA GLN A 19 92.94 -36.51 -63.39
C GLN A 19 93.86 -36.40 -62.17
N GLY A 20 93.33 -36.68 -60.97
CA GLY A 20 94.08 -36.52 -59.72
C GLY A 20 94.24 -35.06 -59.28
N THR A 21 93.47 -34.13 -59.84
CA THR A 21 93.45 -32.72 -59.44
C THR A 21 91.99 -32.24 -59.36
N LEU A 22 91.69 -31.41 -58.36
CA LEU A 22 90.47 -30.61 -58.31
C LEU A 22 90.78 -29.22 -58.88
N CYS A 23 90.06 -28.75 -59.89
CA CYS A 23 90.32 -27.46 -60.52
C CYS A 23 89.18 -26.47 -60.32
N ASP A 24 89.52 -25.20 -60.14
CA ASP A 24 88.58 -24.09 -60.06
C ASP A 24 89.11 -22.90 -60.88
N PHE A 25 88.52 -22.68 -62.06
CA PHE A 25 88.89 -21.59 -62.95
C PHE A 25 88.54 -20.21 -62.36
N THR A 26 87.57 -20.12 -61.45
CA THR A 26 87.15 -18.83 -60.86
C THR A 26 88.20 -18.23 -59.93
N LEU A 27 89.16 -19.05 -59.46
CA LEU A 27 90.29 -18.62 -58.65
C LEU A 27 91.44 -18.02 -59.48
N LEU A 28 91.37 -18.12 -60.81
CA LEU A 28 92.39 -17.58 -61.70
C LEU A 28 92.21 -16.06 -61.84
N GLN A 29 93.17 -15.30 -61.31
CA GLN A 29 93.08 -13.85 -61.26
C GLN A 29 93.95 -13.18 -62.29
N ARG A 30 93.34 -12.26 -63.05
CA ARG A 30 94.08 -11.33 -63.91
C ARG A 30 94.49 -10.11 -63.11
N SER A 31 95.78 -9.79 -63.12
CA SER A 31 96.35 -8.56 -62.58
C SER A 31 97.21 -7.86 -63.64
N LYS A 32 97.80 -6.72 -63.30
CA LYS A 32 98.83 -6.07 -64.11
C LYS A 32 100.12 -5.99 -63.30
N ASN A 33 101.25 -6.32 -63.91
CA ASN A 33 102.56 -6.15 -63.28
C ASN A 33 103.01 -4.66 -63.31
N GLU A 34 104.16 -4.35 -62.71
CA GLU A 34 104.71 -2.98 -62.63
C GLU A 34 104.99 -2.35 -64.00
N ALA A 35 105.29 -3.18 -65.01
CA ALA A 35 105.43 -2.78 -66.41
C ALA A 35 104.08 -2.63 -67.15
N LYS A 36 102.96 -2.70 -66.42
CA LYS A 36 101.56 -2.66 -66.90
C LYS A 36 101.15 -3.79 -67.85
N CYS A 37 101.91 -4.89 -67.92
CA CYS A 37 101.52 -6.09 -68.68
C CYS A 37 100.49 -6.91 -67.91
N SER A 38 99.53 -7.52 -68.62
CA SER A 38 98.57 -8.44 -67.99
C SER A 38 99.28 -9.70 -67.49
N THR A 39 98.94 -10.11 -66.27
CA THR A 39 99.43 -11.32 -65.62
C THR A 39 98.26 -12.15 -65.12
N TYR A 40 98.36 -13.48 -65.22
CA TYR A 40 97.45 -14.41 -64.56
C TYR A 40 98.21 -15.17 -63.48
N ALA A 41 97.58 -15.30 -62.30
CA ALA A 41 98.05 -16.13 -61.20
C ALA A 41 96.85 -16.65 -60.41
N CYS A 42 97.02 -17.75 -59.69
CA CYS A 42 95.97 -18.31 -58.85
C CYS A 42 95.90 -17.60 -57.50
N LYS A 43 94.70 -17.22 -57.07
CA LYS A 43 94.46 -16.70 -55.72
C LYS A 43 94.78 -17.74 -54.66
N GLN A 44 94.45 -19.00 -54.96
CA GLN A 44 94.70 -20.20 -54.16
C GLN A 44 94.90 -21.39 -55.12
N GLY A 45 95.70 -22.36 -54.69
CA GLY A 45 96.08 -23.50 -55.53
C GLY A 45 97.27 -23.20 -56.46
N GLN A 46 97.71 -24.22 -57.20
CA GLN A 46 98.76 -24.09 -58.20
C GLN A 46 98.14 -23.69 -59.55
N MET A 47 98.72 -22.70 -60.25
CA MET A 47 98.26 -22.37 -61.59
C MET A 47 98.69 -23.48 -62.54
N LEU A 48 97.73 -24.18 -63.14
CA LEU A 48 97.97 -25.13 -64.21
C LEU A 48 97.75 -24.42 -65.54
N ALA A 49 98.67 -24.52 -66.46
CA ALA A 49 98.53 -23.99 -67.81
C ALA A 49 99.00 -25.01 -68.86
N LEU A 50 98.45 -24.92 -70.07
CA LEU A 50 98.90 -25.77 -71.17
C LEU A 50 100.28 -25.30 -71.65
N LEU A 51 101.32 -26.06 -71.34
CA LEU A 51 102.67 -25.86 -71.87
C LEU A 51 102.90 -26.91 -72.96
N GLY A 52 102.95 -26.48 -74.23
CA GLY A 52 102.95 -27.40 -75.36
C GLY A 52 101.62 -28.15 -75.52
N ALA A 53 101.60 -29.44 -75.17
CA ALA A 53 100.41 -30.30 -75.29
C ALA A 53 99.94 -30.91 -73.95
N GLN A 54 100.60 -30.57 -72.83
CA GLN A 54 100.29 -31.13 -71.51
C GLN A 54 100.00 -30.01 -70.50
N PRO A 55 99.04 -30.20 -69.58
CA PRO A 55 98.87 -29.36 -68.41
C PRO A 55 100.11 -29.41 -67.52
N GLU A 56 100.74 -28.26 -67.26
CA GLU A 56 101.87 -28.14 -66.35
C GLU A 56 101.62 -27.07 -65.29
N GLY A 57 102.22 -27.27 -64.12
CA GLY A 57 102.12 -26.34 -63.00
C GLY A 57 103.11 -25.19 -63.13
N ILE A 58 102.58 -23.97 -63.23
CA ILE A 58 103.34 -22.73 -63.37
C ILE A 58 103.04 -21.78 -62.21
N SER A 59 103.94 -20.82 -61.95
CA SER A 59 103.76 -19.79 -60.93
C SER A 59 102.79 -18.69 -61.38
N SER A 60 102.97 -18.21 -62.62
CA SER A 60 102.14 -17.19 -63.25
C SER A 60 102.34 -17.17 -64.77
N ALA A 61 101.37 -16.63 -65.50
CA ALA A 61 101.49 -16.33 -66.92
C ALA A 61 101.55 -14.82 -67.15
N VAL A 62 102.51 -14.35 -67.93
CA VAL A 62 102.77 -12.93 -68.25
C VAL A 62 102.60 -12.72 -69.76
N CYS A 63 101.91 -11.65 -70.14
CA CYS A 63 101.76 -11.29 -71.55
C CYS A 63 103.07 -10.70 -72.13
N ASP A 64 103.64 -11.32 -73.17
CA ASP A 64 104.86 -10.86 -73.85
C ASP A 64 104.56 -10.02 -75.10
N ARG A 65 105.01 -8.76 -75.09
CA ARG A 65 104.88 -7.83 -76.22
C ARG A 65 105.91 -8.09 -77.32
N ALA A 66 107.15 -8.49 -76.98
CA ALA A 66 108.25 -8.57 -77.93
C ALA A 66 108.03 -9.67 -79.00
N ASN A 67 107.22 -10.67 -78.65
CA ASN A 67 106.94 -11.85 -79.47
C ASN A 67 105.45 -11.95 -79.84
N GLN A 68 104.87 -10.92 -80.45
CA GLN A 68 103.53 -10.96 -81.06
C GLN A 68 102.32 -11.22 -80.11
N LEU A 69 102.33 -10.68 -78.88
CA LEU A 69 101.23 -10.82 -77.90
C LEU A 69 100.95 -12.29 -77.51
N ILE A 70 102.01 -13.00 -77.15
CA ILE A 70 101.98 -14.40 -76.72
C ILE A 70 102.07 -14.45 -75.18
N TRP A 71 101.32 -15.34 -74.55
CA TRP A 71 101.47 -15.63 -73.13
C TRP A 71 102.75 -16.42 -72.90
N LYS A 72 103.49 -16.08 -71.85
CA LYS A 72 104.66 -16.83 -71.40
C LYS A 72 104.63 -17.04 -69.89
N VAL A 73 105.33 -18.04 -69.40
CA VAL A 73 105.62 -18.14 -67.96
C VAL A 73 106.63 -17.05 -67.55
N ASP A 74 106.72 -16.76 -66.26
CA ASP A 74 107.69 -15.82 -65.69
C ASP A 74 109.16 -16.18 -66.01
N THR A 75 109.48 -17.47 -66.16
CA THR A 75 110.80 -17.95 -66.58
C THR A 75 111.12 -17.75 -68.06
N GLY A 76 110.13 -17.38 -68.88
CA GLY A 76 110.31 -17.00 -70.29
C GLY A 76 109.75 -17.98 -71.33
N GLU A 77 109.32 -19.19 -70.95
CA GLU A 77 108.77 -20.19 -71.89
C GLU A 77 107.40 -19.78 -72.43
N LEU A 78 107.14 -20.05 -73.71
CA LEU A 78 105.91 -19.60 -74.37
C LEU A 78 104.74 -20.58 -74.11
N LEU A 79 103.62 -20.04 -73.62
CA LEU A 79 102.33 -20.74 -73.42
C LEU A 79 101.41 -20.64 -74.65
N GLY A 80 101.72 -19.75 -75.58
CA GLY A 80 100.96 -19.55 -76.82
C GLY A 80 100.02 -18.34 -76.78
N ARG A 81 99.28 -18.13 -77.89
CA ARG A 81 98.39 -16.97 -78.05
C ARG A 81 97.07 -17.08 -77.29
N ASN A 82 96.65 -18.30 -76.96
CA ASN A 82 95.42 -18.59 -76.21
C ASN A 82 95.82 -19.32 -74.93
N LEU A 83 95.85 -18.60 -73.81
CA LEU A 83 96.18 -19.20 -72.52
C LEU A 83 95.05 -20.10 -72.06
N GLN A 84 95.28 -21.42 -72.07
CA GLN A 84 94.44 -22.37 -71.35
C GLN A 84 95.04 -22.58 -69.97
N ALA A 85 94.35 -22.12 -68.93
CA ALA A 85 94.81 -22.25 -67.56
C ALA A 85 93.66 -22.46 -66.57
N THR A 86 93.95 -23.02 -65.41
CA THR A 86 93.04 -23.15 -64.26
C THR A 86 93.84 -23.17 -62.96
N CYS A 87 93.18 -23.07 -61.81
CA CYS A 87 93.81 -23.27 -60.52
C CYS A 87 93.55 -24.70 -60.06
N GLY A 88 94.59 -25.51 -59.95
CA GLY A 88 94.53 -26.90 -59.53
C GLY A 88 94.93 -27.10 -58.08
N PHE A 89 94.23 -28.02 -57.41
CA PHE A 89 94.59 -28.58 -56.11
C PHE A 89 94.81 -30.08 -56.29
N PRO A 90 96.04 -30.59 -56.09
CA PRO A 90 96.30 -32.01 -56.27
C PRO A 90 95.48 -32.83 -55.27
N CYS A 91 94.82 -33.89 -55.75
CA CYS A 91 94.21 -34.90 -54.90
C CYS A 91 95.34 -35.56 -54.10
N SER A 92 95.26 -35.50 -52.77
CA SER A 92 96.23 -36.09 -51.86
C SER A 92 95.55 -37.08 -50.93
N THR A 93 96.30 -37.71 -50.03
CA THR A 93 95.69 -38.35 -48.86
C THR A 93 95.40 -37.28 -47.79
N CYS A 94 94.17 -37.24 -47.27
CA CYS A 94 93.76 -36.34 -46.18
C CYS A 94 93.50 -37.15 -44.90
N PRO A 95 93.73 -36.56 -43.72
CA PRO A 95 93.26 -37.15 -42.46
C PRO A 95 91.71 -37.20 -42.45
N PRO A 96 91.11 -38.24 -41.84
CA PRO A 96 89.65 -38.34 -41.73
C PRO A 96 89.08 -37.14 -40.94
N LEU A 97 87.88 -36.69 -41.35
CA LEU A 97 87.14 -35.65 -40.66
C LEU A 97 86.65 -36.14 -39.29
N THR A 98 86.65 -35.24 -38.30
CA THR A 98 86.04 -35.50 -37.00
C THR A 98 84.57 -35.08 -37.03
N ALA A 99 83.66 -36.01 -36.73
CA ALA A 99 82.25 -35.68 -36.52
C ALA A 99 82.07 -35.00 -35.16
N VAL A 100 81.38 -33.87 -35.12
CA VAL A 100 81.08 -33.10 -33.90
C VAL A 100 79.57 -32.90 -33.76
N GLU A 101 79.07 -32.86 -32.53
CA GLU A 101 77.64 -32.67 -32.24
C GLU A 101 77.20 -31.19 -32.38
N THR A 102 78.16 -30.25 -32.35
CA THR A 102 77.90 -28.81 -32.42
C THR A 102 78.86 -28.11 -33.36
N PRO A 103 78.43 -27.03 -34.04
CA PRO A 103 77.11 -26.38 -33.96
C PRO A 103 76.01 -27.10 -34.77
N CYS A 104 74.92 -27.48 -34.09
CA CYS A 104 73.75 -28.11 -34.70
C CYS A 104 72.68 -27.05 -35.03
N PRO A 105 72.20 -26.96 -36.30
CA PRO A 105 71.16 -26.00 -36.67
C PRO A 105 69.79 -26.33 -36.05
N MET A 106 68.93 -25.32 -35.89
CA MET A 106 67.52 -25.52 -35.46
C MET A 106 66.78 -26.49 -36.37
N ASN A 107 65.90 -27.32 -35.79
CA ASN A 107 65.16 -28.42 -36.43
C ASN A 107 66.02 -29.62 -36.84
N TYR A 108 67.29 -29.65 -36.46
CA TYR A 108 68.16 -30.81 -36.65
C TYR A 108 68.60 -31.37 -35.30
N ASP A 109 68.64 -32.70 -35.27
CA ASP A 109 69.19 -33.51 -34.20
C ASP A 109 70.54 -34.03 -34.68
N CYS A 110 71.63 -33.53 -34.08
CA CYS A 110 73.01 -33.93 -34.36
C CYS A 110 73.58 -34.90 -33.32
N SER A 111 72.73 -35.37 -32.39
CA SER A 111 73.05 -36.42 -31.43
C SER A 111 72.98 -37.74 -32.18
N ILE A 112 74.10 -38.18 -32.75
CA ILE A 112 74.16 -39.36 -33.62
C ILE A 112 74.12 -40.62 -32.74
N THR A 113 72.98 -40.91 -32.13
CA THR A 113 72.77 -41.94 -31.11
C THR A 113 72.81 -43.38 -31.63
N GLY A 114 73.11 -43.62 -32.91
CA GLY A 114 72.97 -44.97 -33.48
C GLY A 114 73.83 -45.36 -34.68
N THR A 115 74.75 -44.52 -35.17
CA THR A 115 75.62 -44.91 -36.31
C THR A 115 77.07 -45.01 -35.87
N ALA A 116 77.63 -46.23 -35.91
CA ALA A 116 79.03 -46.50 -35.56
C ALA A 116 80.04 -45.72 -36.44
N GLU A 117 79.60 -45.22 -37.60
CA GLU A 117 80.38 -44.38 -38.50
C GLU A 117 79.50 -43.25 -39.06
N PRO A 118 79.58 -42.01 -38.52
CA PRO A 118 78.70 -40.91 -38.94
C PRO A 118 79.07 -40.27 -40.28
N ILE A 119 80.29 -40.52 -40.78
CA ILE A 119 80.82 -39.99 -42.03
C ILE A 119 81.22 -41.15 -42.93
N THR A 120 80.75 -41.15 -44.17
CA THR A 120 81.15 -42.10 -45.22
C THR A 120 82.16 -41.46 -46.16
N TYR A 121 83.12 -42.27 -46.62
CA TYR A 121 84.16 -41.84 -47.55
C TYR A 121 84.01 -42.58 -48.88
N SER A 122 84.05 -41.83 -49.99
CA SER A 122 83.99 -42.35 -51.35
C SER A 122 85.03 -41.65 -52.24
N MET A 123 85.07 -41.95 -53.54
CA MET A 123 85.93 -41.27 -54.52
C MET A 123 85.04 -40.54 -55.53
N ASP A 124 85.39 -39.31 -55.90
CA ASP A 124 84.73 -38.60 -57.00
C ASP A 124 85.23 -39.06 -58.38
N THR A 125 84.68 -38.45 -59.43
CA THR A 125 85.03 -38.74 -60.83
C THR A 125 86.46 -38.32 -61.22
N GLN A 126 87.12 -37.50 -60.40
CA GLN A 126 88.52 -37.08 -60.59
C GLN A 126 89.51 -37.91 -59.76
N GLY A 127 89.01 -38.85 -58.96
CA GLY A 127 89.82 -39.70 -58.08
C GLY A 127 90.20 -39.05 -56.75
N CYS A 128 89.55 -37.96 -56.36
CA CYS A 128 89.70 -37.33 -55.04
C CYS A 128 88.77 -38.02 -54.01
N ALA A 129 89.24 -38.18 -52.76
CA ALA A 129 88.41 -38.74 -51.69
C ALA A 129 87.32 -37.75 -51.24
N VAL A 130 86.08 -38.19 -51.11
CA VAL A 130 84.92 -37.39 -50.73
C VAL A 130 84.35 -37.89 -49.41
N ALA A 131 84.13 -36.99 -48.45
CA ALA A 131 83.45 -37.28 -47.20
C ALA A 131 82.01 -36.74 -47.25
N ALA A 132 81.04 -37.56 -46.83
CA ALA A 132 79.63 -37.21 -46.69
C ALA A 132 79.07 -37.74 -45.37
N CYS A 133 77.94 -37.22 -44.88
CA CYS A 133 77.28 -37.83 -43.72
C CYS A 133 76.66 -39.17 -44.11
N ALA A 134 76.84 -40.18 -43.27
CA ALA A 134 76.26 -41.51 -43.47
C ALA A 134 74.72 -41.46 -43.50
N SER A 135 74.15 -40.59 -42.67
CA SER A 135 72.72 -40.25 -42.68
C SER A 135 72.53 -38.76 -42.39
N GLY A 136 71.48 -38.19 -42.97
CA GLY A 136 71.14 -36.78 -42.76
C GLY A 136 71.98 -35.79 -43.56
N GLN A 137 71.95 -34.54 -43.11
CA GLN A 137 72.59 -33.40 -43.76
C GLN A 137 73.93 -33.10 -43.09
N MET A 138 74.98 -32.87 -43.90
CA MET A 138 76.26 -32.39 -43.40
C MET A 138 76.21 -30.88 -43.15
N PHE A 139 76.83 -30.45 -42.06
CA PHE A 139 76.99 -29.06 -41.69
C PHE A 139 78.45 -28.75 -41.36
N SER A 140 78.92 -27.58 -41.79
CA SER A 140 80.22 -27.02 -41.42
C SER A 140 80.01 -25.62 -40.84
N ALA A 141 80.46 -25.41 -39.60
CA ALA A 141 80.24 -24.16 -38.86
C ALA A 141 78.77 -23.68 -38.87
N GLY A 142 77.81 -24.63 -38.82
CA GLY A 142 76.37 -24.37 -38.79
C GLY A 142 75.73 -24.10 -40.16
N GLN A 143 76.51 -24.14 -41.25
CA GLN A 143 76.00 -23.99 -42.62
C GLN A 143 75.88 -25.34 -43.31
N PRO A 144 74.83 -25.58 -44.12
CA PRO A 144 74.66 -26.83 -44.84
C PRO A 144 75.76 -27.02 -45.90
N ALA A 145 76.33 -28.21 -45.96
CA ALA A 145 77.30 -28.65 -46.94
C ALA A 145 76.85 -29.98 -47.56
N GLN A 146 77.06 -30.17 -48.86
CA GLN A 146 76.66 -31.42 -49.51
C GLN A 146 77.67 -32.55 -49.25
N ASN A 147 78.96 -32.22 -49.34
CA ASN A 147 80.09 -33.12 -49.10
C ASN A 147 81.38 -32.29 -48.87
N ALA A 148 82.47 -32.96 -48.49
CA ALA A 148 83.80 -32.39 -48.41
C ALA A 148 84.77 -33.16 -49.30
N ILE A 149 85.59 -32.48 -50.11
CA ILE A 149 86.49 -33.13 -51.09
C ILE A 149 87.94 -32.98 -50.64
N CYS A 150 88.68 -34.08 -50.56
CA CYS A 150 90.07 -34.10 -50.15
C CYS A 150 90.99 -33.59 -51.25
N ALA A 151 91.67 -32.47 -50.99
CA ALA A 151 92.66 -31.89 -51.89
C ALA A 151 93.71 -31.10 -51.10
N ASN A 152 94.96 -31.09 -51.57
CA ASN A 152 96.05 -30.33 -50.97
C ASN A 152 96.28 -30.59 -49.45
N GLY A 153 96.11 -31.84 -49.02
CA GLY A 153 96.35 -32.33 -47.66
C GLY A 153 95.17 -32.19 -46.69
N GLY A 154 94.03 -31.61 -47.11
CA GLY A 154 92.84 -31.44 -46.27
C GLY A 154 91.51 -31.53 -47.01
N TYR A 155 90.41 -31.72 -46.28
CA TYR A 155 89.07 -31.73 -46.85
C TYR A 155 88.56 -30.31 -47.09
N LEU A 156 88.17 -30.00 -48.33
CA LEU A 156 87.63 -28.71 -48.75
C LEU A 156 86.10 -28.74 -48.75
N ILE A 157 85.49 -27.76 -48.09
CA ILE A 157 84.07 -27.40 -48.26
C ILE A 157 84.04 -25.94 -48.71
N ASN A 158 83.42 -25.65 -49.85
CA ASN A 158 83.33 -24.31 -50.43
C ASN A 158 84.71 -23.59 -50.50
N GLY A 159 85.77 -24.33 -50.89
CA GLY A 159 87.13 -23.80 -51.05
C GLY A 159 87.92 -23.59 -49.75
N LYS A 160 87.39 -23.95 -48.57
CA LYS A 160 88.11 -23.85 -47.28
C LYS A 160 88.42 -25.23 -46.72
N ILE A 161 89.63 -25.39 -46.19
CA ILE A 161 90.02 -26.61 -45.47
C ILE A 161 89.27 -26.69 -44.14
N VAL A 162 88.62 -27.82 -43.89
CA VAL A 162 87.89 -28.13 -42.65
C VAL A 162 88.45 -29.40 -42.02
N SER A 163 88.41 -29.47 -40.68
CA SER A 163 88.79 -30.65 -39.89
C SER A 163 87.62 -31.25 -39.11
N GLN A 164 86.49 -30.55 -39.01
CA GLN A 164 85.30 -30.93 -38.25
C GLN A 164 84.02 -30.64 -39.03
N VAL A 165 83.05 -31.56 -38.93
CA VAL A 165 81.71 -31.43 -39.52
C VAL A 165 80.66 -32.01 -38.57
N ALA A 166 79.43 -31.52 -38.64
CA ALA A 166 78.29 -32.09 -37.92
C ALA A 166 77.35 -32.81 -38.90
N CYS A 167 76.78 -33.93 -38.49
CA CYS A 167 75.76 -34.66 -39.24
C CYS A 167 74.44 -34.60 -38.47
N GLY A 168 73.39 -34.06 -39.09
CA GLY A 168 72.10 -33.88 -38.42
C GLY A 168 70.93 -34.47 -39.19
N LEU A 169 69.97 -35.04 -38.46
CA LEU A 169 68.68 -35.51 -39.00
C LEU A 169 67.56 -34.50 -38.69
N PRO A 170 66.61 -34.26 -39.60
CA PRO A 170 65.48 -33.37 -39.33
C PRO A 170 64.59 -33.94 -38.22
N CYS A 171 64.30 -33.12 -37.19
CA CYS A 171 63.55 -33.51 -35.99
C CYS A 171 62.30 -32.62 -35.74
N ASN A 172 61.70 -32.09 -36.81
CA ASN A 172 60.51 -31.24 -36.74
C ASN A 172 59.23 -31.88 -37.31
N THR A 173 59.35 -33.07 -37.91
CA THR A 173 58.28 -33.73 -38.68
C THR A 173 57.39 -34.67 -37.87
N CYS A 174 57.58 -34.82 -36.55
CA CYS A 174 56.71 -35.68 -35.75
C CYS A 174 55.24 -35.19 -35.78
N PRO A 175 54.27 -36.07 -36.11
CA PRO A 175 52.84 -35.78 -35.99
C PRO A 175 52.44 -35.70 -34.51
N ILE A 176 51.39 -34.95 -34.17
CA ILE A 176 50.88 -34.89 -32.79
C ILE A 176 50.53 -36.32 -32.33
N PRO A 177 51.01 -36.79 -31.15
CA PRO A 177 50.67 -38.09 -30.62
C PRO A 177 49.14 -38.27 -30.56
N PRO A 178 48.57 -39.35 -31.12
CA PRO A 178 47.15 -39.64 -30.99
C PRO A 178 46.79 -40.01 -29.55
N ARG A 179 45.49 -40.01 -29.25
CA ARG A 179 44.95 -40.51 -27.96
C ARG A 179 44.54 -41.98 -27.98
N GLY A 180 44.68 -42.64 -29.13
CA GLY A 180 44.21 -44.02 -29.32
C GLY A 180 44.83 -44.96 -28.28
N GLY A 181 43.98 -45.67 -27.54
CA GLY A 181 44.41 -46.61 -26.49
C GLY A 181 44.45 -46.04 -25.07
N LEU A 182 44.25 -44.73 -24.87
CA LEU A 182 44.17 -44.10 -23.55
C LEU A 182 42.70 -43.86 -23.15
N THR A 183 42.32 -44.28 -21.94
CA THR A 183 41.04 -43.94 -21.31
C THR A 183 41.18 -42.65 -20.52
N CYS A 184 40.11 -41.83 -20.48
CA CYS A 184 40.10 -40.66 -19.60
C CYS A 184 39.63 -41.09 -18.20
N PRO A 185 40.41 -40.85 -17.13
CA PRO A 185 39.98 -41.14 -15.77
C PRO A 185 38.73 -40.34 -15.36
N ASP A 186 37.92 -40.89 -14.45
CA ASP A 186 36.76 -40.19 -13.88
C ASP A 186 37.20 -38.92 -13.14
N GLY A 187 36.40 -37.85 -13.21
CA GLY A 187 36.72 -36.56 -12.61
C GLY A 187 37.73 -35.72 -13.42
N LEU A 188 38.14 -36.19 -14.60
CA LEU A 188 39.06 -35.49 -15.50
C LEU A 188 38.42 -35.23 -16.87
N VAL A 189 38.84 -34.14 -17.51
CA VAL A 189 38.60 -33.87 -18.94
C VAL A 189 39.90 -34.11 -19.69
N CYS A 190 39.86 -34.97 -20.70
CA CYS A 190 41.04 -35.33 -21.46
C CYS A 190 41.03 -34.74 -22.88
N THR A 191 42.11 -34.06 -23.25
CA THR A 191 42.28 -33.42 -24.57
C THR A 191 43.54 -33.92 -25.28
N THR A 192 43.67 -33.60 -26.58
CA THR A 192 44.91 -33.86 -27.33
C THR A 192 46.04 -32.96 -26.84
N VAL A 193 47.27 -33.45 -26.90
CA VAL A 193 48.46 -32.67 -26.57
C VAL A 193 48.74 -31.58 -27.61
N SER A 194 49.40 -30.50 -27.21
CA SER A 194 49.80 -29.38 -28.06
C SER A 194 51.25 -29.51 -28.52
N LYS A 195 51.62 -28.85 -29.63
CA LYS A 195 52.99 -28.82 -30.17
C LYS A 195 53.59 -27.42 -30.01
N ARG A 196 54.83 -27.31 -29.56
CA ARG A 196 55.61 -26.05 -29.50
C ARG A 196 56.97 -26.19 -30.19
N ALA A 197 57.57 -25.04 -30.52
CA ALA A 197 58.90 -24.98 -31.13
C ALA A 197 60.01 -25.08 -30.07
N GLY A 198 60.99 -25.96 -30.31
CA GLY A 198 62.25 -26.09 -29.58
C GLY A 198 63.41 -26.34 -30.55
N GLN A 199 64.58 -26.78 -30.06
CA GLN A 199 65.67 -27.26 -30.93
C GLN A 199 65.16 -28.36 -31.87
N CYS A 200 64.38 -29.28 -31.30
CA CYS A 200 63.46 -30.16 -31.99
C CYS A 200 62.03 -29.86 -31.53
N SER A 201 61.02 -30.32 -32.28
CA SER A 201 59.62 -30.05 -31.89
C SER A 201 59.27 -30.71 -30.56
N GLU A 202 58.47 -30.05 -29.73
CA GLU A 202 58.05 -30.58 -28.42
C GLU A 202 56.52 -30.76 -28.35
N ALA A 203 56.04 -31.87 -27.78
CA ALA A 203 54.65 -32.12 -27.44
C ALA A 203 54.44 -31.92 -25.93
N TYR A 204 53.41 -31.17 -25.55
CA TYR A 204 53.18 -30.78 -24.15
C TYR A 204 51.69 -30.52 -23.87
N CYS A 205 51.35 -30.39 -22.58
CA CYS A 205 50.04 -29.94 -22.14
C CYS A 205 50.09 -28.47 -21.70
N PRO A 206 49.34 -27.56 -22.34
CA PRO A 206 49.26 -26.16 -21.90
C PRO A 206 48.70 -26.02 -20.48
N SER A 207 47.82 -26.95 -20.11
CA SER A 207 47.21 -27.07 -18.79
C SER A 207 46.98 -28.54 -18.46
N GLY A 208 47.02 -28.86 -17.17
CA GLY A 208 46.86 -30.23 -16.68
C GLY A 208 48.15 -31.05 -16.77
N VAL A 209 47.99 -32.36 -16.66
CA VAL A 209 49.08 -33.34 -16.65
C VAL A 209 49.13 -34.04 -18.01
N MET A 210 50.32 -34.24 -18.58
CA MET A 210 50.49 -35.05 -19.77
C MET A 210 50.68 -36.51 -19.39
N THR A 211 49.84 -37.39 -19.93
CA THR A 211 49.97 -38.84 -19.81
C THR A 211 50.30 -39.42 -21.17
N ALA A 212 51.46 -40.07 -21.31
CA ALA A 212 51.93 -40.72 -22.52
C ALA A 212 52.02 -42.24 -22.32
N ASP A 213 51.33 -43.02 -23.16
CA ASP A 213 51.18 -44.48 -23.02
C ASP A 213 50.84 -44.95 -21.59
N GLY A 214 50.05 -44.16 -20.85
CA GLY A 214 49.63 -44.45 -19.46
C GLY A 214 50.61 -43.98 -18.37
N VAL A 215 51.73 -43.34 -18.74
CA VAL A 215 52.73 -42.81 -17.81
C VAL A 215 52.70 -41.28 -17.83
N GLN A 216 52.75 -40.67 -16.66
CA GLN A 216 52.84 -39.22 -16.53
C GLN A 216 54.22 -38.71 -16.98
N VAL A 217 54.23 -37.76 -17.93
CA VAL A 217 55.42 -37.10 -18.47
C VAL A 217 55.24 -35.57 -18.45
N ASN A 218 56.32 -34.80 -18.55
CA ASN A 218 56.22 -33.33 -18.58
C ASN A 218 56.01 -32.80 -20.01
N PHE A 219 56.83 -33.27 -20.94
CA PHE A 219 56.75 -33.02 -22.37
C PHE A 219 57.53 -34.11 -23.10
N LEU A 220 57.29 -34.26 -24.40
CA LEU A 220 58.04 -35.15 -25.28
C LEU A 220 58.76 -34.33 -26.34
N THR A 221 59.96 -34.74 -26.73
CA THR A 221 60.75 -34.14 -27.80
C THR A 221 60.71 -35.05 -29.02
N CYS A 222 60.58 -34.48 -30.21
CA CYS A 222 60.67 -35.20 -31.47
C CYS A 222 62.14 -35.49 -31.76
N ASN A 223 62.51 -36.76 -31.92
CA ASN A 223 63.87 -37.12 -32.28
C ASN A 223 64.10 -37.15 -33.80
N GLY A 224 65.36 -37.27 -34.23
CA GLY A 224 65.73 -37.37 -35.65
C GLY A 224 65.14 -38.58 -36.41
N GLN A 225 64.45 -39.50 -35.73
CA GLN A 225 63.77 -40.66 -36.32
C GLN A 225 62.25 -40.46 -36.49
N GLY A 226 61.72 -39.28 -36.14
CA GLY A 226 60.29 -39.00 -36.20
C GLY A 226 59.48 -39.65 -35.08
N LYS A 227 60.13 -39.97 -33.94
CA LYS A 227 59.49 -40.54 -32.76
C LYS A 227 59.51 -39.53 -31.61
N TRP A 228 58.51 -39.63 -30.74
CA TRP A 228 58.43 -38.81 -29.53
C TRP A 228 59.14 -39.49 -28.38
N GLU A 229 60.08 -38.80 -27.75
CA GLU A 229 60.83 -39.31 -26.61
C GLU A 229 60.84 -38.35 -25.42
N ASP A 230 60.98 -38.89 -24.22
CA ASP A 230 61.22 -38.08 -23.02
C ASP A 230 62.72 -37.74 -22.85
N ALA A 231 63.05 -37.03 -21.78
CA ALA A 231 64.44 -36.68 -21.46
C ALA A 231 65.34 -37.89 -21.14
N ALA A 232 64.76 -39.08 -20.89
CA ALA A 232 65.50 -40.31 -20.64
C ALA A 232 65.69 -41.15 -21.93
N GLY A 233 65.14 -40.71 -23.07
CA GLY A 233 65.18 -41.42 -24.35
C GLY A 233 64.12 -42.50 -24.51
N THR A 234 63.11 -42.54 -23.63
CA THR A 234 61.98 -43.48 -23.74
C THR A 234 61.03 -43.00 -24.83
N VAL A 235 60.67 -43.88 -25.77
CA VAL A 235 59.79 -43.56 -26.90
C VAL A 235 58.32 -43.84 -26.57
N TYR A 236 57.44 -42.91 -26.97
CA TYR A 236 56.00 -42.98 -26.76
C TYR A 236 55.20 -42.91 -28.07
N THR A 237 54.02 -43.54 -28.07
CA THR A 237 53.16 -43.65 -29.26
C THR A 237 51.81 -42.94 -29.14
N ALA A 238 51.28 -42.77 -27.92
CA ALA A 238 50.08 -42.01 -27.64
C ALA A 238 50.28 -41.06 -26.45
N ALA A 239 49.57 -39.93 -26.46
CA ALA A 239 49.54 -39.03 -25.31
C ALA A 239 48.23 -38.23 -25.22
N GLN A 240 47.83 -37.87 -24.00
CA GLN A 240 46.70 -37.00 -23.72
C GLN A 240 47.03 -36.00 -22.60
N CYS A 241 46.32 -34.88 -22.58
CA CYS A 241 46.32 -33.98 -21.43
C CYS A 241 45.13 -34.31 -20.54
N GLU A 242 45.37 -34.41 -19.25
CA GLU A 242 44.37 -34.72 -18.23
C GLU A 242 44.19 -33.50 -17.32
N MET A 243 42.97 -32.97 -17.26
CA MET A 243 42.64 -31.75 -16.51
C MET A 243 41.56 -32.04 -15.48
N SER A 244 41.77 -31.67 -14.22
CA SER A 244 40.79 -31.89 -13.15
C SER A 244 39.60 -30.95 -13.25
N CYS A 245 38.40 -31.51 -13.21
CA CYS A 245 37.15 -30.76 -13.09
C CYS A 245 36.55 -30.85 -11.68
N GLU A 246 37.34 -31.20 -10.66
CA GLU A 246 36.89 -31.19 -9.26
C GLU A 246 37.01 -29.80 -8.60
N LEU A 247 37.80 -28.92 -9.22
CA LEU A 247 38.28 -27.67 -8.63
C LEU A 247 37.35 -26.46 -8.83
N CYS A 248 36.16 -26.62 -9.44
CA CYS A 248 35.20 -25.52 -9.48
C CYS A 248 34.70 -25.17 -8.07
N ALA A 249 34.76 -23.88 -7.73
CA ALA A 249 34.15 -23.37 -6.51
C ALA A 249 32.61 -23.46 -6.62
N ALA A 250 31.93 -23.68 -5.49
CA ALA A 250 30.47 -23.69 -5.45
C ALA A 250 29.90 -22.38 -5.99
N LEU A 251 28.92 -22.47 -6.89
CA LEU A 251 28.24 -21.29 -7.40
C LEU A 251 27.46 -20.61 -6.28
N THR A 252 27.51 -19.27 -6.26
CA THR A 252 26.71 -18.46 -5.35
C THR A 252 25.78 -17.56 -6.15
N ASN A 253 24.71 -17.10 -5.50
CA ASN A 253 23.84 -16.04 -6.01
C ASN A 253 24.28 -14.64 -5.56
N ALA A 254 25.50 -14.50 -5.00
CA ALA A 254 25.98 -13.22 -4.51
C ALA A 254 26.11 -12.20 -5.66
N GLY A 255 25.53 -11.02 -5.48
CA GLY A 255 25.52 -9.98 -6.52
C GLY A 255 24.42 -10.16 -7.58
N MET A 256 23.58 -11.20 -7.49
CA MET A 256 22.38 -11.35 -8.30
C MET A 256 21.15 -10.94 -7.48
N PRO A 257 20.60 -9.72 -7.68
CA PRO A 257 19.39 -9.30 -6.98
C PRO A 257 18.20 -10.18 -7.42
N CYS A 258 17.44 -10.66 -6.45
CA CYS A 258 16.25 -11.46 -6.73
C CYS A 258 15.11 -10.55 -7.23
N PRO A 259 14.54 -10.79 -8.42
CA PRO A 259 13.41 -10.02 -8.91
C PRO A 259 12.14 -10.19 -8.06
N THR A 260 11.30 -9.16 -8.02
CA THR A 260 9.97 -9.22 -7.40
C THR A 260 9.12 -10.29 -8.08
N GLY A 261 8.34 -11.04 -7.29
CA GLY A 261 7.52 -12.17 -7.75
C GLY A 261 8.26 -13.50 -7.78
N LEU A 262 9.55 -13.53 -7.43
CA LEU A 262 10.39 -14.72 -7.47
C LEU A 262 11.05 -15.00 -6.10
N ILE A 263 11.20 -16.28 -5.77
CA ILE A 263 12.10 -16.79 -4.73
C ILE A 263 13.40 -17.19 -5.42
N CYS A 264 14.54 -16.68 -4.93
CA CYS A 264 15.85 -16.98 -5.49
C CYS A 264 16.67 -17.84 -4.53
N GLU A 265 16.99 -19.04 -4.97
CA GLU A 265 17.80 -20.00 -4.22
C GLU A 265 19.14 -20.23 -4.93
N VAL A 266 20.13 -20.71 -4.17
CA VAL A 266 21.38 -21.20 -4.76
C VAL A 266 21.11 -22.47 -5.58
N THR A 267 21.92 -22.70 -6.60
CA THR A 267 21.81 -23.89 -7.45
C THR A 267 22.21 -25.15 -6.70
N ALA A 268 21.61 -26.27 -7.08
CA ALA A 268 21.97 -27.59 -6.57
C ALA A 268 23.10 -28.21 -7.41
N GLU A 269 23.92 -29.06 -6.80
CA GLU A 269 24.99 -29.78 -7.50
C GLU A 269 24.69 -31.29 -7.58
N ARG A 270 25.09 -31.92 -8.68
CA ARG A 270 25.08 -33.38 -8.85
C ARG A 270 26.40 -33.87 -9.45
N GLU A 271 26.78 -35.09 -9.07
CA GLU A 271 27.98 -35.74 -9.57
C GLU A 271 27.73 -36.41 -10.94
N GLY A 272 28.70 -36.25 -11.83
CA GLY A 272 28.74 -36.81 -13.18
C GLY A 272 30.18 -37.12 -13.59
N GLN A 273 30.49 -37.10 -14.89
CA GLN A 273 31.89 -37.19 -15.35
C GLN A 273 32.71 -35.95 -14.93
N CYS A 274 32.03 -34.80 -14.84
CA CYS A 274 32.42 -33.60 -14.10
C CYS A 274 31.19 -33.09 -13.32
N LYS A 275 31.40 -32.29 -12.27
CA LYS A 275 30.31 -31.71 -11.47
C LYS A 275 29.35 -30.89 -12.33
N GLU A 276 28.05 -31.07 -12.10
CA GLU A 276 27.00 -30.27 -12.74
C GLU A 276 26.20 -29.48 -11.71
N SER A 277 25.91 -28.22 -12.04
CA SER A 277 25.04 -27.33 -11.27
C SER A 277 23.73 -27.11 -12.01
N TYR A 278 22.60 -27.19 -11.31
CA TYR A 278 21.26 -27.11 -11.89
C TYR A 278 20.23 -26.58 -10.90
N CYS A 279 19.00 -26.36 -11.37
CA CYS A 279 17.84 -26.02 -10.55
C CYS A 279 16.83 -27.14 -10.53
N ALA A 280 16.54 -27.69 -9.34
CA ALA A 280 15.52 -28.73 -9.18
C ALA A 280 14.09 -28.17 -9.36
N LYS A 281 13.90 -26.91 -9.02
CA LYS A 281 12.66 -26.13 -9.24
C LYS A 281 13.03 -24.76 -9.77
N GLY A 282 12.12 -24.18 -10.56
CA GLY A 282 12.31 -22.85 -11.15
C GLY A 282 13.27 -22.85 -12.34
N GLN A 283 13.59 -21.65 -12.80
CA GLN A 283 14.48 -21.42 -13.94
C GLN A 283 15.87 -21.04 -13.45
N MET A 284 16.91 -21.72 -13.95
CA MET A 284 18.28 -21.33 -13.65
C MET A 284 18.65 -20.09 -14.46
N THR A 285 19.21 -19.08 -13.80
CA THR A 285 19.80 -17.92 -14.46
C THR A 285 21.25 -17.74 -14.03
N GLY A 286 22.12 -17.39 -14.98
CA GLY A 286 23.55 -17.22 -14.76
C GLY A 286 24.01 -15.79 -14.95
N ASN A 287 25.02 -15.39 -14.16
CA ASN A 287 25.64 -14.07 -14.11
C ASN A 287 24.63 -12.92 -13.84
N PRO A 288 25.08 -11.69 -13.52
CA PRO A 288 24.18 -10.55 -13.31
C PRO A 288 23.30 -10.21 -14.51
N SER A 289 23.68 -10.62 -15.72
CA SER A 289 22.91 -10.46 -16.95
C SER A 289 21.70 -11.39 -17.07
N ARG A 290 21.49 -12.31 -16.11
CA ARG A 290 20.35 -13.23 -16.03
C ARG A 290 20.12 -14.03 -17.30
N VAL A 291 21.19 -14.64 -17.82
CA VAL A 291 21.08 -15.56 -18.97
C VAL A 291 20.36 -16.82 -18.52
N THR A 292 19.32 -17.24 -19.23
CA THR A 292 18.59 -18.48 -18.94
C THR A 292 19.45 -19.70 -19.23
N LEU A 293 19.55 -20.61 -18.27
CA LEU A 293 20.37 -21.82 -18.34
C LEU A 293 19.54 -23.06 -18.01
N THR A 294 19.98 -24.20 -18.53
CA THR A 294 19.43 -25.52 -18.14
C THR A 294 20.29 -26.15 -17.05
N SER A 295 21.61 -26.10 -17.23
CA SER A 295 22.62 -26.55 -16.28
C SER A 295 23.96 -25.89 -16.62
N LEU A 296 24.91 -25.95 -15.68
CA LEU A 296 26.31 -25.62 -15.89
C LEU A 296 27.16 -26.84 -15.55
N THR A 297 28.23 -27.07 -16.30
CA THR A 297 29.18 -28.15 -16.06
C THR A 297 30.52 -27.56 -15.68
N CYS A 298 31.17 -28.11 -14.65
CA CYS A 298 32.53 -27.73 -14.30
C CYS A 298 33.50 -28.26 -15.36
N ASN A 299 34.29 -27.38 -15.97
CA ASN A 299 35.32 -27.79 -16.92
C ASN A 299 36.66 -28.10 -16.23
N GLY A 300 37.59 -28.70 -16.96
CA GLY A 300 38.95 -29.01 -16.48
C GLY A 300 39.82 -27.79 -16.13
N LEU A 301 39.31 -26.56 -16.31
CA LEU A 301 39.99 -25.30 -15.98
C LEU A 301 39.41 -24.64 -14.73
N SER A 302 38.63 -25.37 -13.92
CA SER A 302 37.96 -24.83 -12.72
C SER A 302 36.94 -23.74 -13.02
N GLN A 303 36.27 -23.82 -14.17
CA GLN A 303 35.25 -22.86 -14.59
C GLN A 303 33.92 -23.55 -14.82
N TRP A 304 32.83 -22.93 -14.35
CA TRP A 304 31.48 -23.35 -14.70
C TRP A 304 31.13 -22.85 -16.10
N VAL A 305 30.77 -23.78 -16.97
CA VAL A 305 30.43 -23.45 -18.36
C VAL A 305 29.08 -24.01 -18.78
N ASP A 306 28.44 -23.34 -19.74
CA ASP A 306 27.25 -23.85 -20.42
C ASP A 306 27.62 -24.75 -21.62
N ALA A 307 26.60 -25.20 -22.36
CA ALA A 307 26.76 -26.03 -23.55
C ALA A 307 27.52 -25.34 -24.70
N GLN A 308 27.69 -24.02 -24.66
CA GLN A 308 28.43 -23.22 -25.64
C GLN A 308 29.83 -22.82 -25.12
N ASN A 309 30.27 -23.35 -23.98
CA ASN A 309 31.51 -23.00 -23.27
C ASN A 309 31.59 -21.54 -22.79
N ALA A 310 30.48 -20.85 -22.59
CA ALA A 310 30.50 -19.54 -21.93
C ALA A 310 30.73 -19.73 -20.42
N ILE A 311 31.54 -18.85 -19.82
CA ILE A 311 31.96 -18.97 -18.41
C ILE A 311 31.00 -18.22 -17.49
N TYR A 312 30.64 -18.85 -16.37
CA TYR A 312 29.77 -18.29 -15.34
C TYR A 312 30.46 -18.34 -13.97
N THR A 313 30.23 -17.29 -13.19
CA THR A 313 30.80 -17.18 -11.82
C THR A 313 29.72 -17.11 -10.74
N THR A 314 28.48 -16.82 -11.14
CA THR A 314 27.31 -16.80 -10.26
C THR A 314 26.12 -17.41 -10.99
N ALA A 315 25.22 -18.06 -10.25
CA ALA A 315 23.94 -18.55 -10.75
C ALA A 315 22.91 -18.61 -9.62
N GLN A 316 21.63 -18.52 -9.98
CA GLN A 316 20.52 -18.68 -9.04
C GLN A 316 19.34 -19.41 -9.68
N CYS A 317 18.57 -20.11 -8.86
CA CYS A 317 17.29 -20.69 -9.22
C CYS A 317 16.18 -19.69 -8.93
N GLU A 318 15.44 -19.30 -9.96
CA GLU A 318 14.35 -18.34 -9.85
C GLU A 318 13.01 -19.08 -9.91
N ILE A 319 12.30 -19.12 -8.79
CA ILE A 319 11.04 -19.85 -8.62
C ILE A 319 9.89 -18.84 -8.53
N PRO A 320 8.89 -18.90 -9.43
CA PRO A 320 7.71 -18.03 -9.35
C PRO A 320 6.95 -18.25 -8.04
N CYS A 321 6.73 -17.18 -7.29
CA CYS A 321 5.93 -17.19 -6.06
C CYS A 321 4.70 -16.28 -6.16
N ASP A 322 4.38 -15.77 -7.35
CA ASP A 322 3.23 -14.91 -7.64
C ASP A 322 2.01 -15.68 -8.18
N GLN A 323 2.08 -17.02 -8.20
CA GLN A 323 1.11 -17.90 -8.85
C GLN A 323 -0.04 -18.35 -7.92
N CYS A 324 -0.09 -17.90 -6.66
CA CYS A 324 -1.17 -18.31 -5.77
C CYS A 324 -2.52 -17.72 -6.20
N MET A 325 -3.56 -18.55 -6.18
CA MET A 325 -4.92 -18.07 -6.40
C MET A 325 -5.38 -17.17 -5.24
N PRO A 326 -6.28 -16.20 -5.49
CA PRO A 326 -6.90 -15.40 -4.44
C PRO A 326 -7.53 -16.30 -3.37
N LEU A 327 -7.27 -16.00 -2.10
CA LEU A 327 -7.88 -16.73 -0.98
C LEU A 327 -9.37 -16.34 -0.88
N PRO A 328 -10.30 -17.29 -1.03
CA PRO A 328 -11.70 -17.03 -0.70
C PRO A 328 -11.84 -16.81 0.81
N SER A 329 -12.88 -16.06 1.18
CA SER A 329 -13.33 -16.00 2.58
C SER A 329 -13.67 -17.40 3.08
N GLY A 330 -13.32 -17.67 4.34
CA GLY A 330 -13.54 -18.98 4.96
C GLY A 330 -15.01 -19.25 5.31
N SER A 331 -15.21 -20.07 6.33
CA SER A 331 -16.53 -20.38 6.89
C SER A 331 -17.28 -19.14 7.36
N ALA A 332 -18.61 -19.27 7.52
CA ALA A 332 -19.47 -18.22 8.06
C ALA A 332 -18.92 -17.64 9.39
N CYS A 333 -19.05 -16.32 9.55
CA CYS A 333 -18.53 -15.60 10.71
C CYS A 333 -19.20 -16.04 12.01
N PRO A 334 -18.44 -16.25 13.09
CA PRO A 334 -19.01 -16.42 14.41
C PRO A 334 -19.82 -15.19 14.84
N MET A 335 -20.88 -15.39 15.63
CA MET A 335 -21.60 -14.27 16.24
C MET A 335 -20.66 -13.41 17.10
N GLY A 336 -20.83 -12.09 17.04
CA GLY A 336 -19.96 -11.10 17.70
C GLY A 336 -18.72 -10.71 16.90
N PHE A 337 -18.57 -11.24 15.68
CA PHE A 337 -17.45 -10.94 14.78
C PHE A 337 -17.95 -10.57 13.38
N VAL A 338 -17.20 -9.68 12.73
CA VAL A 338 -17.30 -9.42 11.30
C VAL A 338 -16.11 -10.10 10.61
N CYS A 339 -16.37 -10.84 9.53
CA CYS A 339 -15.30 -11.33 8.68
C CYS A 339 -14.99 -10.32 7.60
N ILE A 340 -13.72 -9.97 7.52
CA ILE A 340 -13.18 -9.06 6.52
C ILE A 340 -12.26 -9.90 5.63
N PRO A 341 -12.21 -9.64 4.31
CA PRO A 341 -11.18 -10.22 3.46
C PRO A 341 -9.78 -9.91 3.99
N VAL A 342 -8.85 -10.82 3.77
CA VAL A 342 -7.43 -10.57 4.06
C VAL A 342 -6.86 -9.51 3.11
N GLU A 343 -5.88 -8.74 3.56
CA GLU A 343 -5.26 -7.67 2.78
C GLU A 343 -3.90 -8.08 2.24
N ASP A 344 -3.60 -7.69 1.00
CA ASP A 344 -2.30 -7.92 0.37
C ASP A 344 -1.23 -7.02 0.98
N GLN A 345 -0.09 -7.60 1.34
CA GLN A 345 1.09 -6.90 1.81
C GLN A 345 2.16 -6.83 0.69
N PRO A 346 2.78 -5.65 0.47
CA PRO A 346 3.87 -5.52 -0.47
C PRO A 346 5.11 -6.28 0.01
N GLY A 347 5.68 -7.11 -0.85
CA GLY A 347 6.84 -7.94 -0.55
C GLY A 347 7.46 -8.58 -1.79
N GLN A 348 8.50 -9.39 -1.59
CA GLN A 348 9.13 -10.18 -2.66
C GLN A 348 8.13 -11.15 -3.31
N CYS A 349 7.31 -11.80 -2.47
CA CYS A 349 6.20 -12.67 -2.85
C CYS A 349 4.90 -12.09 -2.28
N PRO A 350 3.74 -12.36 -2.91
CA PRO A 350 2.45 -12.01 -2.35
C PRO A 350 2.32 -12.59 -0.93
N SER A 351 2.01 -11.70 0.01
CA SER A 351 1.66 -12.06 1.37
C SER A 351 0.32 -11.45 1.70
N VAL A 352 -0.47 -12.13 2.52
CA VAL A 352 -1.71 -11.60 3.06
C VAL A 352 -1.64 -11.50 4.57
N VAL A 353 -2.25 -10.44 5.10
CA VAL A 353 -2.30 -10.13 6.54
C VAL A 353 -3.70 -9.65 6.93
N CYS A 354 -3.93 -9.57 8.24
CA CYS A 354 -5.07 -8.85 8.81
C CYS A 354 -4.55 -7.60 9.52
N THR A 355 -4.97 -6.42 9.05
CA THR A 355 -4.71 -5.14 9.72
C THR A 355 -5.59 -4.97 10.97
N THR A 356 -6.81 -5.51 10.91
CA THR A 356 -7.78 -5.51 12.01
C THR A 356 -8.29 -6.93 12.27
N GLY A 357 -8.36 -7.31 13.55
CA GLY A 357 -8.83 -8.63 13.98
C GLY A 357 -7.76 -9.71 13.93
N THR A 358 -8.19 -10.97 14.00
CA THR A 358 -7.32 -12.16 13.96
C THR A 358 -7.53 -12.89 12.65
N MET A 359 -6.45 -13.21 11.92
CA MET A 359 -6.57 -14.04 10.72
C MET A 359 -6.91 -15.47 11.10
N LYS A 360 -7.99 -16.00 10.50
CA LYS A 360 -8.38 -17.39 10.56
C LYS A 360 -8.21 -18.03 9.20
N ALA A 361 -7.41 -19.10 9.14
CA ALA A 361 -7.12 -19.83 7.92
C ALA A 361 -7.71 -21.26 7.96
N GLN A 362 -8.08 -21.75 6.79
CA GLN A 362 -8.62 -23.09 6.57
C GLN A 362 -7.64 -23.96 5.76
N PRO A 363 -7.58 -25.27 6.02
CA PRO A 363 -8.46 -26.04 6.92
C PRO A 363 -8.16 -25.88 8.42
N GLY A 364 -9.20 -26.04 9.25
CA GLY A 364 -9.06 -26.20 10.72
C GLY A 364 -9.33 -24.94 11.56
N ASN A 365 -9.75 -23.83 10.94
CA ASN A 365 -10.01 -22.55 11.62
C ASN A 365 -8.84 -22.08 12.52
N VAL A 366 -7.62 -22.20 12.00
CA VAL A 366 -6.39 -21.94 12.75
C VAL A 366 -6.10 -20.43 12.74
N ALA A 367 -5.72 -19.89 13.89
CA ALA A 367 -5.24 -18.52 13.97
C ALA A 367 -3.81 -18.42 13.42
N VAL A 368 -3.61 -17.59 12.41
CA VAL A 368 -2.30 -17.34 11.78
C VAL A 368 -2.01 -15.84 11.79
N THR A 369 -0.75 -15.45 11.64
CA THR A 369 -0.36 -14.02 11.60
C THR A 369 -0.32 -13.47 10.18
N SER A 370 0.19 -14.26 9.26
CA SER A 370 0.33 -13.93 7.84
C SER A 370 0.40 -15.22 7.04
N LEU A 371 -0.06 -15.17 5.79
CA LEU A 371 0.19 -16.23 4.81
C LEU A 371 1.06 -15.66 3.70
N THR A 372 1.99 -16.45 3.18
CA THR A 372 2.83 -16.09 2.03
C THR A 372 2.66 -17.15 0.96
N CYS A 373 2.59 -16.73 -0.29
CA CYS A 373 2.56 -17.68 -1.40
C CYS A 373 3.92 -18.39 -1.49
N ASP A 374 3.89 -19.72 -1.45
CA ASP A 374 5.06 -20.52 -1.72
C ASP A 374 5.33 -20.60 -3.22
N GLY A 375 6.56 -20.95 -3.60
CA GLY A 375 6.94 -21.15 -4.99
C GLY A 375 6.26 -22.35 -5.69
N SER A 376 5.21 -22.92 -5.10
CA SER A 376 4.41 -24.05 -5.60
C SER A 376 2.91 -23.69 -5.69
N ALA A 377 2.56 -22.40 -5.68
CA ALA A 377 1.19 -21.88 -5.76
C ALA A 377 0.30 -22.26 -4.56
N GLN A 378 0.90 -22.42 -3.38
CA GLN A 378 0.20 -22.70 -2.13
C GLN A 378 0.39 -21.56 -1.13
N TRP A 379 -0.67 -21.18 -0.43
CA TRP A 379 -0.56 -20.24 0.68
C TRP A 379 -0.05 -20.97 1.92
N ILE A 380 1.07 -20.50 2.48
CA ILE A 380 1.68 -21.13 3.66
C ILE A 380 1.89 -20.14 4.81
N ASP A 381 1.89 -20.66 6.04
CA ASP A 381 2.35 -19.92 7.22
C ASP A 381 3.88 -20.05 7.41
N ALA A 382 4.40 -19.47 8.50
CA ALA A 382 5.83 -19.54 8.85
C ALA A 382 6.32 -20.96 9.17
N GLN A 383 5.42 -21.90 9.47
CA GLN A 383 5.69 -23.30 9.75
C GLN A 383 5.54 -24.19 8.50
N LYS A 384 5.23 -23.61 7.34
CA LYS A 384 4.97 -24.29 6.06
C LYS A 384 3.69 -25.14 6.03
N ASN A 385 2.71 -24.83 6.87
CA ASN A 385 1.38 -25.43 6.76
C ASN A 385 0.62 -24.77 5.60
N VAL A 386 -0.09 -25.58 4.81
CA VAL A 386 -0.81 -25.13 3.61
C VAL A 386 -2.26 -24.76 3.92
N TYR A 387 -2.71 -23.62 3.39
CA TYR A 387 -4.05 -23.10 3.56
C TYR A 387 -4.72 -22.78 2.22
N THR A 388 -6.04 -22.90 2.17
CA THR A 388 -6.85 -22.72 0.94
C THR A 388 -7.92 -21.64 1.05
N ALA A 389 -8.19 -21.14 2.26
CA ALA A 389 -9.07 -20.00 2.51
C ALA A 389 -8.60 -19.26 3.75
N ALA A 390 -8.82 -17.95 3.81
CA ALA A 390 -8.50 -17.15 4.99
C ALA A 390 -9.44 -15.94 5.10
N GLN A 391 -9.68 -15.50 6.34
CA GLN A 391 -10.46 -14.29 6.63
C GLN A 391 -9.96 -13.65 7.92
N CYS A 392 -10.20 -12.35 8.07
CA CYS A 392 -9.94 -11.62 9.30
C CYS A 392 -11.20 -11.59 10.15
N GLU A 393 -11.15 -12.13 11.37
CA GLU A 393 -12.24 -12.06 12.33
C GLU A 393 -11.98 -10.90 13.29
N ALA A 394 -12.75 -9.82 13.15
CA ALA A 394 -12.69 -8.66 14.03
C ALA A 394 -13.92 -8.60 14.94
N SER A 395 -13.70 -8.42 16.24
CA SER A 395 -14.79 -8.33 17.21
C SER A 395 -15.58 -7.03 17.03
N CYS A 396 -16.91 -7.14 17.02
CA CYS A 396 -17.83 -6.02 16.84
C CYS A 396 -18.82 -5.91 18.02
N THR A 397 -18.35 -6.22 19.23
CA THR A 397 -19.13 -6.13 20.48
C THR A 397 -18.56 -5.11 21.47
N GLY A 398 -17.46 -4.44 21.12
CA GLY A 398 -16.72 -3.54 22.00
C GLY A 398 -17.27 -2.12 22.10
N CYS A 399 -18.37 -1.78 21.42
CA CYS A 399 -18.89 -0.42 21.44
C CYS A 399 -19.41 -0.03 22.82
N THR A 400 -19.02 1.16 23.27
CA THR A 400 -19.55 1.74 24.51
C THR A 400 -21.04 2.04 24.37
N THR A 401 -21.80 1.93 25.45
CA THR A 401 -23.22 2.31 25.48
C THR A 401 -23.42 3.75 24.99
N LEU A 402 -24.28 3.94 23.98
CA LEU A 402 -24.61 5.28 23.49
C LEU A 402 -25.32 6.09 24.59
N SER A 403 -24.89 7.33 24.75
CA SER A 403 -25.55 8.29 25.62
C SER A 403 -26.46 9.21 24.81
N ASN A 404 -27.57 9.64 25.40
CA ASN A 404 -28.35 10.78 24.91
C ASN A 404 -27.84 12.12 25.49
N GLY A 405 -26.78 12.10 26.31
CA GLY A 405 -26.16 13.29 26.88
C GLY A 405 -25.63 14.22 25.78
N GLY A 406 -25.98 15.51 25.86
CA GLY A 406 -25.61 16.50 24.85
C GLY A 406 -26.63 16.67 23.71
N MET A 407 -27.66 15.83 23.64
CA MET A 407 -28.79 16.03 22.73
C MET A 407 -29.95 16.72 23.47
N THR A 408 -30.45 17.83 22.93
CA THR A 408 -31.64 18.51 23.47
C THR A 408 -32.91 17.81 23.01
N CYS A 409 -33.82 17.50 23.93
CA CYS A 409 -35.08 16.86 23.57
C CYS A 409 -36.03 17.86 22.88
N PRO A 410 -36.48 17.61 21.63
CA PRO A 410 -37.31 18.54 20.88
C PRO A 410 -38.72 18.67 21.46
N LYS A 411 -39.28 19.88 21.51
CA LYS A 411 -40.65 20.11 21.98
C LYS A 411 -41.65 19.22 21.22
N GLY A 412 -42.56 18.59 21.95
CA GLY A 412 -43.52 17.61 21.43
C GLY A 412 -43.02 16.16 21.45
N PHE A 413 -41.84 15.90 22.00
CA PHE A 413 -41.26 14.56 22.15
C PHE A 413 -40.83 14.28 23.58
N VAL A 414 -40.87 13.00 23.96
CA VAL A 414 -40.14 12.45 25.11
C VAL A 414 -38.91 11.74 24.55
N CYS A 415 -37.74 12.00 25.15
CA CYS A 415 -36.48 11.45 24.67
C CYS A 415 -35.91 10.43 25.66
N GLU A 416 -35.63 9.23 25.16
CA GLU A 416 -35.10 8.11 25.93
C GLU A 416 -33.76 7.65 25.34
N VAL A 417 -32.98 6.94 26.15
CA VAL A 417 -31.75 6.30 25.66
C VAL A 417 -32.15 5.14 24.73
N ALA A 418 -31.43 4.98 23.63
CA ALA A 418 -31.70 3.91 22.68
C ALA A 418 -31.41 2.52 23.29
N ALA A 419 -32.20 1.52 22.89
CA ALA A 419 -32.08 0.16 23.40
C ALA A 419 -31.07 -0.65 22.58
N THR A 420 -30.41 -1.61 23.22
CA THR A 420 -29.47 -2.53 22.56
C THR A 420 -30.07 -3.91 22.37
N ARG A 421 -29.72 -4.60 21.28
CA ARG A 421 -30.03 -6.02 21.05
C ARG A 421 -28.82 -6.77 20.46
N GLU A 422 -28.83 -8.09 20.61
CA GLU A 422 -27.84 -8.97 19.99
C GLU A 422 -28.24 -9.28 18.54
N GLY A 423 -27.37 -8.93 17.59
CA GLY A 423 -27.39 -9.38 16.20
C GLY A 423 -26.08 -10.12 15.88
N GLN A 424 -25.69 -10.17 14.59
CA GLN A 424 -24.33 -10.61 14.22
C GLN A 424 -23.27 -9.77 14.93
N CYS A 425 -23.54 -8.47 15.05
CA CYS A 425 -22.85 -7.52 15.90
C CYS A 425 -23.87 -6.87 16.85
N THR A 426 -23.40 -6.20 17.90
CA THR A 426 -24.32 -5.49 18.81
C THR A 426 -25.01 -4.36 18.05
N GLU A 427 -26.33 -4.25 18.21
CA GLU A 427 -27.16 -3.28 17.51
C GLU A 427 -27.88 -2.36 18.50
N THR A 428 -28.02 -1.07 18.14
CA THR A 428 -28.78 -0.07 18.89
C THR A 428 -29.97 0.41 18.06
N TYR A 429 -31.17 0.39 18.66
CA TYR A 429 -32.43 0.74 18.00
C TYR A 429 -33.42 1.38 18.96
N CYS A 430 -34.53 1.88 18.41
CA CYS A 430 -35.67 2.36 19.19
C CYS A 430 -36.83 1.38 19.08
N PRO A 431 -37.24 0.70 20.18
CA PRO A 431 -38.42 -0.17 20.17
C PRO A 431 -39.70 0.61 19.86
N LYS A 432 -39.74 1.89 20.26
CA LYS A 432 -40.82 2.84 20.01
C LYS A 432 -40.22 4.20 19.68
N GLY A 433 -40.92 4.98 18.86
CA GLY A 433 -40.44 6.27 18.40
C GLY A 433 -39.40 6.15 17.29
N GLN A 434 -38.67 7.23 17.07
CA GLN A 434 -37.67 7.36 16.01
C GLN A 434 -36.27 7.43 16.62
N LEU A 435 -35.34 6.61 16.12
CA LEU A 435 -33.92 6.76 16.48
C LEU A 435 -33.36 7.99 15.77
N THR A 436 -32.75 8.88 16.55
CA THR A 436 -32.02 10.03 16.01
C THR A 436 -30.61 10.03 16.55
N GLY A 437 -29.63 10.18 15.67
CA GLY A 437 -28.23 10.29 16.02
C GLY A 437 -27.80 11.74 16.04
N ASN A 438 -26.78 12.06 16.85
CA ASN A 438 -26.08 13.34 16.92
C ASN A 438 -26.95 14.59 17.22
N ALA A 439 -26.31 15.72 17.52
CA ALA A 439 -27.02 16.97 17.82
C ALA A 439 -27.83 17.54 16.63
N ALA A 440 -27.49 17.16 15.39
CA ALA A 440 -28.23 17.54 14.19
C ALA A 440 -29.49 16.68 13.95
N ARG A 441 -29.73 15.67 14.79
CA ARG A 441 -30.94 14.81 14.78
C ARG A 441 -31.11 14.06 13.47
N THR A 442 -30.04 13.44 12.99
CA THR A 442 -30.09 12.60 11.80
C THR A 442 -31.05 11.42 12.04
N PRO A 443 -32.09 11.22 11.22
CA PRO A 443 -32.98 10.06 11.30
C PRO A 443 -32.24 8.75 11.05
N LEU A 444 -32.41 7.78 11.96
CA LEU A 444 -31.78 6.47 11.87
C LEU A 444 -32.81 5.36 12.06
N THR A 445 -32.55 4.19 11.48
CA THR A 445 -33.33 2.97 11.73
C THR A 445 -32.63 2.06 12.74
N LEU A 446 -31.30 1.96 12.64
CA LEU A 446 -30.45 1.08 13.42
C LEU A 446 -29.03 1.64 13.41
N LEU A 447 -28.31 1.47 14.53
CA LEU A 447 -26.86 1.59 14.57
C LEU A 447 -26.26 0.23 14.88
N THR A 448 -25.22 -0.15 14.16
CA THR A 448 -24.51 -1.41 14.38
C THR A 448 -23.12 -1.10 14.90
N CYS A 449 -22.66 -1.86 15.89
CA CYS A 449 -21.28 -1.76 16.36
C CYS A 449 -20.35 -2.35 15.29
N ASP A 450 -19.35 -1.57 14.86
CA ASP A 450 -18.37 -2.02 13.88
C ASP A 450 -17.15 -2.67 14.53
N ALA A 451 -16.22 -3.15 13.69
CA ALA A 451 -14.96 -3.77 14.11
C ALA A 451 -14.00 -2.82 14.84
N ASN A 452 -14.21 -1.50 14.75
CA ASN A 452 -13.40 -0.47 15.41
C ASN A 452 -14.02 0.01 16.72
N ALA A 453 -15.05 -0.68 17.23
CA ALA A 453 -15.84 -0.29 18.40
C ALA A 453 -16.54 1.08 18.22
N GLN A 454 -17.00 1.38 17.01
CA GLN A 454 -17.77 2.56 16.66
C GLN A 454 -19.21 2.20 16.30
N TRP A 455 -20.17 3.01 16.72
CA TRP A 455 -21.55 2.87 16.27
C TRP A 455 -21.70 3.48 14.88
N VAL A 456 -22.09 2.66 13.91
CA VAL A 456 -22.25 3.10 12.53
C VAL A 456 -23.66 2.86 12.00
N ASP A 457 -24.10 3.73 11.08
CA ASP A 457 -25.33 3.51 10.32
C ASP A 457 -25.09 2.64 9.08
N ALA A 458 -26.14 2.44 8.27
CA ALA A 458 -26.06 1.66 7.04
C ALA A 458 -25.15 2.27 5.96
N GLN A 459 -24.74 3.53 6.10
CA GLN A 459 -23.82 4.24 5.22
C GLN A 459 -22.41 4.37 5.83
N ALA A 460 -22.15 3.65 6.94
CA ALA A 460 -20.89 3.68 7.69
C ALA A 460 -20.53 5.05 8.31
N ALA A 461 -21.50 5.94 8.50
CA ALA A 461 -21.26 7.16 9.28
C ALA A 461 -21.22 6.83 10.77
N THR A 462 -20.30 7.46 11.52
CA THR A 462 -20.06 7.16 12.93
C THR A 462 -20.85 8.07 13.87
N TYR A 463 -21.32 7.50 14.99
CA TYR A 463 -22.13 8.20 15.98
C TYR A 463 -21.61 7.94 17.40
N THR A 464 -21.57 8.99 18.20
CA THR A 464 -21.20 8.93 19.63
C THR A 464 -22.36 9.20 20.56
N THR A 465 -23.46 9.73 20.03
CA THR A 465 -24.70 10.05 20.75
C THR A 465 -25.91 9.69 19.89
N ALA A 466 -26.93 9.14 20.54
CA ALA A 466 -28.22 8.86 19.92
C ALA A 466 -29.33 8.83 20.98
N GLN A 467 -30.56 9.13 20.57
CA GLN A 467 -31.74 9.07 21.42
C GLN A 467 -32.96 8.57 20.66
N CYS A 468 -33.89 7.96 21.40
CA CYS A 468 -35.22 7.66 20.90
C CYS A 468 -36.14 8.84 21.13
N GLU A 469 -36.69 9.40 20.06
CA GLU A 469 -37.66 10.49 20.12
C GLU A 469 -39.08 9.91 19.95
N LEU A 470 -39.86 9.95 21.03
CA LEU A 470 -41.24 9.45 21.05
C LEU A 470 -42.19 10.65 21.00
N PRO A 471 -43.06 10.77 19.98
CA PRO A 471 -43.99 11.89 19.89
C PRO A 471 -44.99 11.83 21.05
N CYS A 472 -45.04 12.90 21.83
CA CYS A 472 -45.96 13.07 22.96
C CYS A 472 -46.98 14.19 22.71
N ASN A 473 -47.14 14.66 21.48
CA ASN A 473 -48.10 15.70 21.10
C ASN A 473 -49.33 15.14 20.35
N GLN A 474 -49.48 13.82 20.32
CA GLN A 474 -50.51 13.11 19.53
C GLN A 474 -51.55 12.41 20.40
N CYS A 475 -51.69 12.77 21.68
CA CYS A 475 -52.76 12.20 22.49
C CYS A 475 -54.14 12.52 21.91
N PRO A 476 -55.08 11.55 21.92
CA PRO A 476 -56.48 11.81 21.61
C PRO A 476 -57.05 12.92 22.49
N ALA A 477 -57.97 13.73 21.96
CA ALA A 477 -58.63 14.77 22.76
C ALA A 477 -59.37 14.13 23.96
N LEU A 478 -59.12 14.65 25.18
CA LEU A 478 -59.88 14.23 26.35
C LEU A 478 -61.32 14.73 26.24
N THR A 479 -62.26 13.83 26.52
CA THR A 479 -63.68 14.17 26.57
C THR A 479 -64.22 13.88 27.97
N ASN A 480 -65.30 14.55 28.33
CA ASN A 480 -66.11 14.23 29.51
C ASN A 480 -67.27 13.27 29.17
N ALA A 481 -67.31 12.74 27.94
CA ALA A 481 -68.39 11.84 27.51
C ALA A 481 -68.32 10.51 28.29
N GLY A 482 -69.47 10.10 28.83
CA GLY A 482 -69.56 8.88 29.64
C GLY A 482 -69.13 9.06 31.11
N MET A 483 -68.64 10.23 31.51
CA MET A 483 -68.48 10.57 32.93
C MET A 483 -69.82 11.06 33.49
N THR A 484 -70.17 10.60 34.68
CA THR A 484 -71.33 11.15 35.41
C THR A 484 -70.93 12.47 36.06
N CYS A 485 -71.83 13.45 36.08
CA CYS A 485 -71.64 14.63 36.92
C CYS A 485 -72.29 14.40 38.29
N LEU A 486 -71.57 14.69 39.38
CA LEU A 486 -72.14 14.53 40.72
C LEU A 486 -73.21 15.59 40.95
N SER A 487 -74.29 15.24 41.65
CA SER A 487 -75.31 16.21 42.03
C SER A 487 -74.68 17.33 42.87
N GLY A 488 -75.04 18.58 42.57
CA GLY A 488 -74.44 19.76 43.21
C GLY A 488 -73.11 20.21 42.59
N PHE A 489 -72.72 19.63 41.45
CA PHE A 489 -71.58 20.08 40.64
C PHE A 489 -72.02 20.38 39.21
N LYS A 490 -71.34 21.35 38.60
CA LYS A 490 -71.36 21.60 37.16
C LYS A 490 -70.09 21.03 36.55
N CYS A 491 -70.24 20.12 35.58
CA CYS A 491 -69.13 19.46 34.92
C CYS A 491 -68.88 20.05 33.53
N THR A 492 -67.62 20.32 33.23
CA THR A 492 -67.19 20.84 31.92
C THR A 492 -66.02 20.02 31.39
N ALA A 493 -65.74 20.13 30.09
CA ALA A 493 -64.57 19.49 29.50
C ALA A 493 -63.29 20.13 30.04
N VAL A 494 -62.23 19.32 30.17
CA VAL A 494 -60.88 19.80 30.51
C VAL A 494 -60.30 20.62 29.37
N LEU A 495 -59.38 21.53 29.69
CA LEU A 495 -58.63 22.32 28.72
C LEU A 495 -57.25 21.70 28.49
N THR A 496 -56.67 21.94 27.31
CA THR A 496 -55.29 21.51 26.99
C THR A 496 -54.40 22.72 26.72
N ARG A 497 -53.21 22.74 27.32
CA ARG A 497 -52.13 23.71 27.03
C ARG A 497 -50.89 23.00 26.50
N ASN A 498 -50.08 23.71 25.72
CA ASN A 498 -48.94 23.16 24.98
C ASN A 498 -47.63 23.86 25.34
N ASP A 499 -47.53 24.31 26.59
CA ASP A 499 -46.51 25.29 26.99
C ASP A 499 -45.18 24.58 27.31
N GLY A 500 -45.28 23.40 27.92
CA GLY A 500 -44.15 22.52 28.28
C GLY A 500 -43.67 21.60 27.16
N GLN A 501 -42.90 20.58 27.54
CA GLN A 501 -42.32 19.58 26.62
C GLN A 501 -43.40 18.77 25.89
N CYS A 502 -44.45 18.40 26.61
CA CYS A 502 -45.62 17.69 26.12
C CYS A 502 -46.90 18.45 26.52
N PRO A 503 -48.02 18.28 25.78
CA PRO A 503 -49.32 18.84 26.16
C PRO A 503 -49.76 18.41 27.55
N GLU A 504 -50.42 19.33 28.26
CA GLU A 504 -51.00 19.12 29.58
C GLU A 504 -52.50 19.43 29.56
N ALA A 505 -53.29 18.58 30.20
CA ALA A 505 -54.71 18.81 30.44
C ALA A 505 -54.96 19.28 31.88
N TYR A 506 -55.82 20.28 32.03
CA TYR A 506 -56.07 20.98 33.28
C TYR A 506 -57.48 21.60 33.33
N CYS A 507 -57.83 22.15 34.50
CA CYS A 507 -59.07 22.90 34.72
C CYS A 507 -58.76 24.35 35.11
N ASP A 508 -59.39 25.32 34.43
CA ASP A 508 -59.33 26.73 34.83
C ASP A 508 -59.98 26.97 36.20
N THR A 509 -61.11 26.29 36.43
CA THR A 509 -61.88 26.34 37.67
C THR A 509 -62.37 24.95 38.06
N GLY A 510 -62.44 24.67 39.36
CA GLY A 510 -62.90 23.40 39.90
C GLY A 510 -61.81 22.34 39.99
N LEU A 511 -62.21 21.12 40.37
CA LEU A 511 -61.31 19.98 40.50
C LEU A 511 -61.36 19.13 39.23
N MET A 512 -60.19 18.70 38.75
CA MET A 512 -60.14 17.75 37.65
C MET A 512 -60.30 16.31 38.16
N THR A 513 -61.24 15.58 37.56
CA THR A 513 -61.42 14.15 37.80
C THR A 513 -61.24 13.38 36.50
N ALA A 514 -60.63 12.21 36.58
CA ALA A 514 -60.30 11.39 35.42
C ALA A 514 -60.78 9.94 35.57
N GLY A 515 -61.15 9.34 34.44
CA GLY A 515 -61.63 7.96 34.36
C GLY A 515 -63.02 7.73 34.94
N SER A 516 -63.57 6.54 34.70
CA SER A 516 -64.90 6.14 35.22
C SER A 516 -64.96 6.08 36.75
N GLY A 517 -63.82 5.82 37.40
CA GLY A 517 -63.65 5.83 38.86
C GLY A 517 -63.57 7.23 39.47
N ARG A 518 -63.52 8.30 38.64
CA ARG A 518 -63.45 9.71 39.08
C ARG A 518 -62.27 10.01 39.99
N THR A 519 -61.09 9.49 39.65
CA THR A 519 -59.86 9.80 40.38
C THR A 519 -59.58 11.30 40.29
N THR A 520 -59.45 11.97 41.43
CA THR A 520 -59.04 13.39 41.45
C THR A 520 -57.57 13.48 41.09
N VAL A 521 -57.25 14.26 40.05
CA VAL A 521 -55.90 14.43 39.51
C VAL A 521 -55.60 15.92 39.36
N PRO A 522 -54.38 16.39 39.66
CA PRO A 522 -54.05 17.81 39.56
C PRO A 522 -53.86 18.27 38.10
N LEU A 523 -53.27 17.40 37.26
CA LEU A 523 -53.08 17.58 35.82
C LEU A 523 -52.89 16.21 35.15
N LEU A 524 -53.07 16.14 33.84
CA LEU A 524 -52.68 14.99 33.02
C LEU A 524 -51.68 15.45 31.96
N THR A 525 -50.62 14.70 31.72
CA THR A 525 -49.64 14.99 30.67
C THR A 525 -49.73 13.93 29.58
N CYS A 526 -49.65 14.34 28.32
CA CYS A 526 -49.53 13.39 27.23
C CYS A 526 -48.14 12.74 27.23
N ASN A 527 -48.06 11.42 27.28
CA ASN A 527 -46.78 10.70 27.26
C ASN A 527 -46.37 10.26 25.83
N GLY A 528 -45.18 9.68 25.70
CA GLY A 528 -44.66 9.15 24.43
C GLY A 528 -45.40 7.91 23.89
N LEU A 529 -46.38 7.38 24.63
CA LEU A 529 -47.30 6.33 24.17
C LEU A 529 -48.65 6.89 23.69
N GLN A 530 -48.77 8.22 23.60
CA GLN A 530 -49.99 8.92 23.21
C GLN A 530 -51.15 8.67 24.19
N GLN A 531 -50.83 8.55 25.48
CA GLN A 531 -51.78 8.39 26.57
C GLN A 531 -51.70 9.59 27.50
N TRP A 532 -52.86 10.06 27.97
CA TRP A 532 -52.92 11.02 29.05
C TRP A 532 -52.65 10.32 30.35
N VAL A 533 -51.58 10.71 31.04
CA VAL A 533 -51.18 10.10 32.30
C VAL A 533 -51.14 11.10 33.44
N ASP A 534 -51.45 10.61 34.64
CA ASP A 534 -51.20 11.35 35.87
C ASP A 534 -49.70 11.29 36.26
N PRO A 535 -49.27 11.99 37.33
CA PRO A 535 -47.89 11.92 37.82
C PRO A 535 -47.43 10.51 38.26
N GLN A 536 -48.35 9.56 38.44
CA GLN A 536 -48.08 8.16 38.80
C GLN A 536 -48.07 7.24 37.57
N MET A 537 -48.15 7.79 36.35
CA MET A 537 -48.17 7.07 35.07
C MET A 537 -49.45 6.24 34.84
N THR A 538 -50.55 6.53 35.53
CA THR A 538 -51.85 5.91 35.27
C THR A 538 -52.48 6.56 34.05
N ALA A 539 -52.86 5.75 33.06
CA ALA A 539 -53.45 6.24 31.82
C ALA A 539 -54.97 6.46 31.91
N TYR A 540 -55.42 7.58 31.34
CA TYR A 540 -56.83 8.00 31.29
C TYR A 540 -57.23 8.36 29.86
N SER A 541 -58.50 8.11 29.53
CA SER A 541 -59.09 8.44 28.21
C SER A 541 -60.24 9.45 28.31
N ILE A 542 -60.74 9.72 29.52
CA ILE A 542 -61.81 10.66 29.81
C ILE A 542 -61.46 11.45 31.07
N ALA A 543 -61.79 12.74 31.08
CA ALA A 543 -61.61 13.63 32.21
C ALA A 543 -62.60 14.80 32.15
N GLN A 544 -62.94 15.37 33.30
CA GLN A 544 -63.82 16.52 33.40
C GLN A 544 -63.41 17.45 34.54
N CYS A 545 -63.82 18.72 34.44
CA CYS A 545 -63.69 19.71 35.49
C CYS A 545 -65.00 19.79 36.29
N GLU A 546 -64.93 19.62 37.60
CA GLU A 546 -66.07 19.62 38.50
C GLU A 546 -66.04 20.89 39.36
N THR A 547 -67.01 21.78 39.15
CA THR A 547 -67.15 23.03 39.92
C THR A 547 -68.40 22.94 40.78
N SER A 548 -68.29 23.21 42.09
CA SER A 548 -69.46 23.22 42.98
C SER A 548 -70.45 24.31 42.57
N CYS A 549 -71.74 23.96 42.53
CA CYS A 549 -72.85 24.86 42.22
C CYS A 549 -73.88 24.93 43.37
N THR A 550 -73.49 24.53 44.59
CA THR A 550 -74.35 24.57 45.77
C THR A 550 -74.01 25.74 46.67
N CYS A 551 -75.05 26.43 47.13
CA CYS A 551 -74.97 27.61 47.98
C CYS A 551 -75.88 27.44 49.19
N PRO A 552 -75.51 28.02 50.34
CA PRO A 552 -76.39 28.07 51.50
C PRO A 552 -77.66 28.88 51.18
N PRO A 553 -78.76 28.66 51.93
CA PRO A 553 -79.95 29.49 51.79
C PRO A 553 -79.60 30.95 52.13
N LEU A 554 -79.98 31.88 51.27
CA LEU A 554 -79.88 33.30 51.58
C LEU A 554 -80.78 33.62 52.77
N THR A 555 -80.20 34.33 53.74
CA THR A 555 -80.95 34.75 54.92
C THR A 555 -82.01 35.77 54.53
N ILE A 556 -83.22 35.62 55.07
CA ILE A 556 -84.31 36.57 54.82
C ILE A 556 -84.20 37.68 55.87
N THR A 557 -83.89 38.91 55.45
CA THR A 557 -83.84 40.04 56.38
C THR A 557 -85.23 40.24 57.01
N THR A 558 -85.30 40.29 58.34
CA THR A 558 -86.57 40.46 59.07
C THR A 558 -87.11 41.88 58.95
N SER A 559 -88.44 42.01 58.77
CA SER A 559 -89.12 43.30 58.73
C SER A 559 -89.00 44.02 60.10
N PRO A 560 -88.65 45.33 60.12
CA PRO A 560 -88.67 46.16 61.33
C PRO A 560 -90.06 46.25 61.97
N ASN A 561 -91.11 46.04 61.19
CA ASN A 561 -92.49 46.04 61.67
C ASN A 561 -93.00 44.60 61.80
N ARG A 562 -93.26 44.18 63.05
CA ARG A 562 -93.74 42.84 63.41
C ARG A 562 -95.12 42.48 62.83
N LEU A 563 -95.89 43.46 62.35
CA LEU A 563 -97.24 43.23 61.84
C LEU A 563 -97.27 42.68 60.40
N LEU A 564 -96.14 42.68 59.69
CA LEU A 564 -96.05 42.17 58.32
C LEU A 564 -94.80 41.27 58.16
N PRO A 565 -94.97 40.00 57.75
CA PRO A 565 -93.83 39.11 57.54
C PRO A 565 -93.04 39.54 56.30
N SER A 566 -91.72 39.70 56.44
CA SER A 566 -90.83 39.75 55.27
C SER A 566 -90.74 38.36 54.65
N ARG A 567 -90.74 38.31 53.32
CA ARG A 567 -90.53 37.09 52.54
C ARG A 567 -89.20 37.21 51.81
N GLY A 568 -88.74 36.10 51.24
CA GLY A 568 -87.60 36.09 50.33
C GLY A 568 -87.71 34.85 49.45
N ASN A 569 -86.93 34.83 48.37
CA ASN A 569 -86.86 33.66 47.52
C ASN A 569 -86.29 32.48 48.31
N ALA A 570 -86.94 31.33 48.24
CA ALA A 570 -86.48 30.16 48.99
C ALA A 570 -85.32 29.48 48.25
N LEU A 571 -84.44 28.83 48.99
CA LEU A 571 -83.48 27.91 48.38
C LEU A 571 -84.25 26.74 47.75
N GLY A 572 -84.00 26.50 46.47
CA GLY A 572 -84.36 25.29 45.77
C GLY A 572 -83.14 24.66 45.13
N ALA A 573 -83.38 23.59 44.38
CA ALA A 573 -82.39 22.94 43.54
C ALA A 573 -82.97 22.72 42.15
N ASP A 574 -82.16 22.92 41.12
CA ASP A 574 -82.54 22.49 39.77
C ASP A 574 -82.41 20.96 39.60
N ALA A 575 -82.68 20.47 38.39
CA ALA A 575 -82.59 19.04 38.06
C ALA A 575 -81.18 18.44 38.24
N GLN A 576 -80.14 19.27 38.33
CA GLN A 576 -78.74 18.86 38.52
C GLN A 576 -78.33 18.93 40.01
N GLY A 577 -79.23 19.37 40.89
CA GLY A 577 -78.95 19.59 42.31
C GLY A 577 -78.20 20.89 42.59
N CYS A 578 -78.01 21.76 41.59
CA CYS A 578 -77.43 23.07 41.78
C CYS A 578 -78.40 23.99 42.51
N SER A 579 -77.88 24.82 43.41
CA SER A 579 -78.70 25.74 44.19
C SER A 579 -79.34 26.79 43.28
N THR A 580 -80.66 26.88 43.36
CA THR A 580 -81.46 27.92 42.70
C THR A 580 -82.27 28.69 43.73
N LEU A 581 -82.72 29.90 43.39
CA LEU A 581 -83.68 30.63 44.19
C LEU A 581 -85.07 30.47 43.58
N VAL A 582 -85.95 29.79 44.30
CA VAL A 582 -87.35 29.64 43.91
C VAL A 582 -88.10 30.89 44.32
N SER A 583 -88.67 31.57 43.33
CA SER A 583 -89.34 32.85 43.57
C SER A 583 -90.54 32.68 44.51
N ARG A 584 -90.48 33.36 45.66
CA ARG A 584 -91.63 33.52 46.58
C ARG A 584 -92.11 34.96 46.68
N CYS A 585 -91.47 35.84 45.91
CA CYS A 585 -91.76 37.26 45.85
C CYS A 585 -92.81 37.53 44.78
N THR A 586 -93.72 38.46 45.05
CA THR A 586 -94.72 38.86 44.07
C THR A 586 -94.15 39.89 43.11
N ARG A 587 -94.75 40.02 41.91
CA ARG A 587 -94.34 41.00 40.88
C ARG A 587 -94.36 42.45 41.39
N ASN A 588 -95.14 42.74 42.42
CA ASN A 588 -95.32 44.10 42.96
C ASN A 588 -94.46 44.35 44.21
N ASP A 589 -93.63 43.39 44.63
CA ASP A 589 -92.76 43.54 45.80
C ASP A 589 -91.53 44.41 45.45
N LEU A 590 -91.11 45.24 46.41
CA LEU A 590 -89.75 45.77 46.41
C LEU A 590 -88.78 44.64 46.77
N TYR A 591 -87.58 44.65 46.18
CA TYR A 591 -86.55 43.66 46.47
C TYR A 591 -85.32 44.30 47.12
N ARG A 592 -85.13 44.04 48.41
CA ARG A 592 -83.95 44.47 49.16
C ARG A 592 -82.91 43.37 49.18
N LEU A 593 -81.69 43.73 48.86
CA LEU A 593 -80.52 42.87 48.84
C LEU A 593 -79.46 43.46 49.77
N VAL A 594 -78.96 42.65 50.69
CA VAL A 594 -77.75 42.98 51.45
C VAL A 594 -76.58 42.42 50.67
N THR A 595 -75.72 43.32 50.23
CA THR A 595 -74.51 42.99 49.48
C THR A 595 -73.28 43.34 50.29
N ALA A 596 -72.12 42.86 49.86
CA ALA A 596 -70.84 43.25 50.46
C ALA A 596 -70.61 44.79 50.43
N ASN A 597 -71.21 45.50 49.47
CA ASN A 597 -71.06 46.94 49.29
C ASN A 597 -72.18 47.77 49.96
N GLY A 598 -73.08 47.12 50.69
CA GLY A 598 -74.20 47.75 51.38
C GLY A 598 -75.57 47.26 50.91
N VAL A 599 -76.61 47.99 51.29
CA VAL A 599 -78.00 47.62 51.06
C VAL A 599 -78.49 48.24 49.75
N VAL A 600 -79.03 47.42 48.86
CA VAL A 600 -79.67 47.87 47.62
C VAL A 600 -81.15 47.51 47.67
N THR A 601 -82.03 48.47 47.34
CA THR A 601 -83.46 48.23 47.16
C THR A 601 -83.82 48.46 45.70
N LEU A 602 -84.40 47.45 45.06
CA LEU A 602 -84.82 47.46 43.67
C LEU A 602 -86.35 47.62 43.57
N GLU A 603 -86.80 48.49 42.67
CA GLU A 603 -88.22 48.74 42.42
C GLU A 603 -88.91 47.55 41.73
N PRO A 604 -90.23 47.35 41.94
CA PRO A 604 -90.97 46.32 41.21
C PRO A 604 -90.83 46.53 39.69
N PRO A 605 -90.65 45.47 38.88
CA PRO A 605 -90.83 44.05 39.20
C PRO A 605 -89.53 43.29 39.56
N ALA A 606 -88.47 43.97 40.00
CA ALA A 606 -87.14 43.37 40.17
C ALA A 606 -87.09 42.13 41.09
N ALA A 607 -88.02 42.02 42.05
CA ALA A 607 -88.11 40.88 42.97
C ALA A 607 -88.27 39.51 42.29
N GLN A 608 -88.86 39.48 41.08
CA GLN A 608 -89.02 38.25 40.30
C GLN A 608 -87.92 38.04 39.25
N ASN A 609 -87.33 39.13 38.77
CA ASN A 609 -86.49 39.08 37.57
C ASN A 609 -85.00 39.18 37.85
N THR A 610 -84.60 39.47 39.09
CA THR A 610 -83.19 39.52 39.47
C THR A 610 -82.65 38.09 39.53
N ALA A 611 -81.98 37.67 38.46
CA ALA A 611 -81.30 36.39 38.42
C ALA A 611 -80.17 36.36 39.46
N MET A 612 -80.07 35.25 40.19
CA MET A 612 -78.93 34.97 41.06
C MET A 612 -78.38 33.60 40.72
N THR A 613 -77.05 33.52 40.63
CA THR A 613 -76.33 32.28 40.37
C THR A 613 -75.47 31.93 41.56
N CYS A 614 -75.42 30.64 41.88
CA CYS A 614 -74.48 30.14 42.87
C CYS A 614 -73.11 29.95 42.22
N VAL A 615 -72.09 30.64 42.72
CA VAL A 615 -70.70 30.51 42.27
C VAL A 615 -69.84 30.34 43.52
N ASP A 616 -69.13 29.21 43.61
CA ASP A 616 -68.21 28.91 44.72
C ASP A 616 -68.83 29.11 46.12
N GLY A 617 -70.04 28.58 46.31
CA GLY A 617 -70.77 28.69 47.58
C GLY A 617 -71.34 30.08 47.90
N LYS A 618 -71.27 31.05 46.98
CA LYS A 618 -71.81 32.40 47.14
C LYS A 618 -72.85 32.73 46.10
N TRP A 619 -73.88 33.49 46.49
CA TRP A 619 -74.88 34.00 45.57
C TRP A 619 -74.38 35.26 44.87
N MET A 620 -74.32 35.21 43.56
CA MET A 620 -73.92 36.33 42.69
C MET A 620 -75.13 36.87 41.94
N ALA A 621 -75.27 38.19 41.89
CA ALA A 621 -76.31 38.88 41.14
C ALA A 621 -75.72 40.10 40.41
N THR A 622 -76.19 40.39 39.19
CA THR A 622 -75.82 41.60 38.49
C THR A 622 -76.73 42.75 38.91
N ILE A 623 -76.20 43.71 39.65
CA ILE A 623 -76.93 44.87 40.16
C ILE A 623 -76.31 46.12 39.53
N ASN A 624 -77.11 46.91 38.80
CA ASN A 624 -76.65 48.11 38.08
C ASN A 624 -75.44 47.86 37.16
N GLY A 625 -75.36 46.68 36.53
CA GLY A 625 -74.27 46.29 35.64
C GLY A 625 -73.02 45.74 36.33
N VAL A 626 -73.01 45.60 37.66
CA VAL A 626 -71.88 45.07 38.43
C VAL A 626 -72.26 43.75 39.07
N GLU A 627 -71.42 42.73 38.88
CA GLU A 627 -71.58 41.44 39.55
C GLU A 627 -71.29 41.59 41.06
N THR A 628 -72.25 41.25 41.89
CA THR A 628 -72.23 41.55 43.32
C THR A 628 -72.63 40.33 44.14
N VAL A 629 -71.87 40.08 45.21
CA VAL A 629 -72.20 39.03 46.19
C VAL A 629 -73.40 39.47 47.02
N VAL A 630 -74.42 38.63 47.07
CA VAL A 630 -75.62 38.80 47.89
C VAL A 630 -75.52 37.90 49.12
N GLN A 631 -75.77 38.47 50.30
CA GLN A 631 -75.69 37.78 51.59
C GLN A 631 -77.07 37.59 52.21
N GLU A 632 -77.95 38.57 52.04
CA GLU A 632 -79.33 38.52 52.50
C GLU A 632 -80.27 39.08 51.45
N GLN A 633 -81.53 38.69 51.54
CA GLN A 633 -82.60 39.18 50.69
C GLN A 633 -83.87 39.45 51.49
N ALA A 634 -84.70 40.35 51.00
CA ALA A 634 -86.07 40.51 51.49
C ALA A 634 -86.96 41.09 50.39
N CYS A 635 -88.12 40.48 50.20
CA CYS A 635 -89.22 40.98 49.40
C CYS A 635 -90.31 41.48 50.32
N TYR A 636 -90.82 42.67 50.01
CA TYR A 636 -91.83 43.29 50.84
C TYR A 636 -92.75 44.21 50.04
N VAL A 637 -94.01 44.23 50.47
CA VAL A 637 -95.00 45.25 50.13
C VAL A 637 -95.29 45.99 51.43
N PHE A 638 -94.64 47.13 51.61
CA PHE A 638 -94.84 47.93 52.82
C PHE A 638 -95.74 49.13 52.52
N PRO A 639 -96.55 49.64 53.46
CA PRO A 639 -97.38 50.83 53.23
C PRO A 639 -96.55 51.99 52.63
N CYS A 640 -95.29 52.12 53.04
CA CYS A 640 -94.38 53.15 52.52
C CYS A 640 -94.13 53.13 50.99
N THR A 641 -94.49 52.06 50.28
CA THR A 641 -94.44 52.07 48.80
C THR A 641 -95.54 52.94 48.21
N SER A 642 -96.66 53.10 48.93
CA SER A 642 -97.77 53.99 48.60
C SER A 642 -97.46 55.47 48.83
N CYS A 643 -96.27 55.81 49.34
CA CYS A 643 -95.84 57.21 49.42
C CYS A 643 -95.67 57.78 48.01
N ASN A 644 -96.47 58.79 47.69
CA ASN A 644 -96.37 59.58 46.46
C ASN A 644 -94.96 60.15 46.30
N ALA A 645 -94.45 60.21 45.07
CA ALA A 645 -93.14 60.79 44.81
C ALA A 645 -93.06 62.25 45.28
N VAL A 646 -91.87 62.65 45.76
CA VAL A 646 -91.57 64.05 46.09
C VAL A 646 -91.41 64.84 44.80
N ARG A 647 -92.11 65.97 44.68
CA ARG A 647 -91.96 66.91 43.56
C ARG A 647 -90.93 67.96 43.95
N THR A 648 -89.99 68.22 43.04
CA THR A 648 -88.96 69.24 43.25
C THR A 648 -89.39 70.56 42.61
N GLY A 649 -89.24 71.64 43.35
CA GLY A 649 -89.28 73.00 42.82
C GLY A 649 -87.96 73.38 42.14
N PRO A 650 -87.91 74.56 41.50
CA PRO A 650 -86.70 75.05 40.85
C PRO A 650 -85.49 75.06 41.81
N GLY A 651 -84.35 74.54 41.36
CA GLY A 651 -83.10 74.49 42.12
C GLY A 651 -82.96 73.32 43.10
N VAL A 652 -84.04 72.57 43.40
CA VAL A 652 -83.97 71.38 44.26
C VAL A 652 -83.66 70.15 43.41
N THR A 653 -82.62 69.41 43.79
CA THR A 653 -82.33 68.08 43.25
C THR A 653 -82.56 67.03 44.32
N THR A 654 -83.13 65.89 43.94
CA THR A 654 -83.41 64.80 44.87
C THR A 654 -82.86 63.48 44.42
N THR A 655 -82.24 62.77 45.36
CA THR A 655 -81.86 61.37 45.19
C THR A 655 -82.79 60.52 46.03
N LEU A 656 -83.50 59.58 45.37
CA LEU A 656 -84.30 58.59 46.07
C LEU A 656 -83.38 57.47 46.57
N ALA A 657 -83.50 57.20 47.86
CA ALA A 657 -82.99 56.02 48.54
C ALA A 657 -84.11 55.39 49.36
N TYR A 658 -83.79 54.31 50.05
CA TYR A 658 -84.69 53.69 51.01
C TYR A 658 -83.98 53.66 52.36
N ASP A 659 -84.68 54.12 53.39
CA ASP A 659 -84.12 54.18 54.74
C ASP A 659 -83.80 52.76 55.23
N SER A 660 -82.59 52.58 55.75
CA SER A 660 -82.05 51.26 56.09
C SER A 660 -82.79 50.58 57.25
N THR A 661 -83.46 51.38 58.09
CA THR A 661 -84.12 50.92 59.32
C THR A 661 -85.63 50.80 59.17
N SER A 662 -86.28 51.73 58.48
CA SER A 662 -87.74 51.77 58.28
C SER A 662 -88.19 51.17 56.94
N TRP A 663 -87.26 50.99 56.00
CA TRP A 663 -87.49 50.47 54.64
C TRP A 663 -88.42 51.33 53.79
N CYS A 664 -88.62 52.58 54.19
CA CYS A 664 -89.48 53.52 53.52
C CYS A 664 -88.69 54.43 52.59
N LYS A 665 -89.37 55.05 51.59
CA LYS A 665 -88.74 55.99 50.67
C LYS A 665 -88.08 57.12 51.44
N GLN A 666 -86.83 57.41 51.12
CA GLN A 666 -86.05 58.49 51.70
C GLN A 666 -85.49 59.33 50.55
N TYR A 667 -85.87 60.60 50.48
CA TYR A 667 -85.32 61.53 49.52
C TYR A 667 -84.22 62.35 50.20
N THR A 668 -83.02 62.31 49.63
CA THR A 668 -81.95 63.24 50.00
C THR A 668 -82.03 64.45 49.06
N LEU A 669 -82.10 65.64 49.65
CA LEU A 669 -82.28 66.91 48.96
C LEU A 669 -80.92 67.59 48.82
N SER A 670 -80.65 68.18 47.65
CA SER A 670 -79.44 68.93 47.33
C SER A 670 -79.77 70.14 46.44
N GLY A 671 -78.83 71.08 46.28
CA GLY A 671 -78.96 72.20 45.34
C GLY A 671 -79.44 73.57 45.90
N CYS A 672 -79.85 73.65 47.18
CA CYS A 672 -80.32 74.91 47.78
C CYS A 672 -79.39 75.35 48.92
N PRO A 673 -78.59 76.44 48.77
CA PRO A 673 -77.62 76.87 49.78
C PRO A 673 -78.28 77.38 51.07
N ASN A 674 -79.52 77.87 51.01
CA ASN A 674 -80.25 78.45 52.15
C ASN A 674 -81.21 77.46 52.84
N GLY A 675 -81.19 76.18 52.45
CA GLY A 675 -82.07 75.14 53.00
C GLY A 675 -83.32 74.87 52.15
N TYR A 676 -84.22 74.05 52.69
CA TYR A 676 -85.38 73.49 51.98
C TYR A 676 -86.67 73.77 52.72
N LYS A 677 -87.78 73.97 52.01
CA LYS A 677 -89.11 74.13 52.62
C LYS A 677 -90.20 73.33 51.90
N VAL A 678 -91.16 72.86 52.68
CA VAL A 678 -92.44 72.32 52.22
C VAL A 678 -93.54 73.25 52.70
N GLY A 679 -94.22 73.94 51.77
CA GLY A 679 -95.12 75.04 52.11
C GLY A 679 -94.37 76.14 52.87
N THR A 680 -94.78 76.41 54.11
CA THR A 680 -94.15 77.38 55.02
C THR A 680 -93.16 76.75 56.00
N THR A 681 -92.99 75.42 55.99
CA THR A 681 -92.15 74.71 56.97
C THR A 681 -90.75 74.45 56.41
N THR A 682 -89.70 74.93 57.08
CA THR A 682 -88.32 74.57 56.78
C THR A 682 -88.03 73.13 57.18
N ILE A 683 -87.42 72.36 56.30
CA ILE A 683 -87.08 70.95 56.49
C ILE A 683 -85.57 70.72 56.35
N GLY A 684 -85.11 69.58 56.86
CA GLY A 684 -83.72 69.16 56.70
C GLY A 684 -83.41 68.70 55.28
N THR A 685 -82.17 68.26 55.05
CA THR A 685 -81.69 67.72 53.77
C THR A 685 -82.24 66.33 53.43
N THR A 686 -83.08 65.75 54.29
CA THR A 686 -83.57 64.39 54.16
C THR A 686 -85.06 64.33 54.47
N LEU A 687 -85.85 63.76 53.57
CA LEU A 687 -87.29 63.58 53.72
C LEU A 687 -87.60 62.08 53.67
N THR A 688 -87.98 61.50 54.81
CA THR A 688 -88.24 60.07 54.94
C THR A 688 -89.73 59.81 55.10
N CYS A 689 -90.27 58.93 54.27
CA CYS A 689 -91.62 58.44 54.44
C CYS A 689 -91.65 57.51 55.66
N THR A 690 -92.65 57.62 56.51
CA THR A 690 -92.78 56.77 57.70
C THR A 690 -93.78 55.66 57.45
N ASN A 691 -93.70 54.60 58.27
CA ASN A 691 -94.63 53.46 58.26
C ASN A 691 -96.10 53.86 58.45
N LEU A 692 -96.39 55.03 59.01
CA LEU A 692 -97.73 55.60 59.17
C LEU A 692 -98.23 56.34 57.92
N LEU A 693 -97.55 56.19 56.78
CA LEU A 693 -97.84 56.93 55.55
C LEU A 693 -97.78 58.44 55.77
N ARG A 694 -96.68 58.91 56.38
CA ARG A 694 -96.41 60.35 56.56
C ARG A 694 -95.00 60.71 56.14
N TRP A 695 -94.84 61.82 55.46
CA TRP A 695 -93.52 62.39 55.15
C TRP A 695 -92.98 63.11 56.38
N SER A 696 -91.75 62.78 56.77
CA SER A 696 -91.09 63.35 57.94
C SER A 696 -89.70 63.91 57.60
N SER A 697 -89.40 65.10 58.12
CA SER A 697 -88.07 65.72 58.03
C SER A 697 -87.89 66.75 59.14
N GLY A 698 -87.06 66.47 60.14
CA GLY A 698 -86.97 67.31 61.34
C GLY A 698 -88.33 67.43 62.04
N SER A 699 -88.81 68.65 62.25
CA SER A 699 -90.12 68.93 62.85
C SER A 699 -91.31 68.78 61.88
N PHE A 700 -91.06 68.59 60.58
CA PHE A 700 -92.12 68.42 59.60
C PHE A 700 -92.70 67.01 59.65
N ASN A 701 -94.04 66.92 59.69
CA ASN A 701 -94.79 65.66 59.59
C ASN A 701 -96.09 65.91 58.79
N GLY A 702 -96.18 65.37 57.58
CA GLY A 702 -97.28 65.65 56.63
C GLY A 702 -97.96 64.39 56.06
N PRO A 703 -99.27 64.42 55.75
CA PRO A 703 -100.02 63.27 55.22
C PRO A 703 -99.66 62.96 53.75
N ILE A 704 -99.94 61.72 53.32
CA ILE A 704 -99.58 61.22 51.97
C ILE A 704 -100.65 61.41 50.89
N GLY A 705 -101.76 62.10 51.19
CA GLY A 705 -102.84 62.32 50.23
C GLY A 705 -102.50 63.17 49.00
N GLY A 706 -101.37 63.88 48.98
CA GLY A 706 -100.91 64.70 47.85
C GLY A 706 -99.39 64.65 47.68
N ALA A 707 -98.90 64.96 46.47
CA ALA A 707 -97.47 65.06 46.22
C ALA A 707 -96.85 66.17 47.10
N VAL A 708 -95.77 65.85 47.82
CA VAL A 708 -95.03 66.84 48.61
C VAL A 708 -94.12 67.61 47.67
N THR A 709 -94.36 68.91 47.52
CA THR A 709 -93.48 69.80 46.76
C THR A 709 -92.45 70.44 47.68
N VAL A 710 -91.17 70.19 47.41
CA VAL A 710 -90.03 70.77 48.13
C VAL A 710 -89.45 71.92 47.30
N ASN A 711 -89.31 73.10 47.88
CA ASN A 711 -88.68 74.27 47.25
C ASN A 711 -87.42 74.69 48.03
N CYS A 712 -86.53 75.49 47.42
CA CYS A 712 -85.50 76.19 48.18
C CYS A 712 -86.14 77.16 49.18
N ALA A 713 -85.55 77.27 50.37
CA ALA A 713 -86.02 78.12 51.46
C ALA A 713 -86.03 79.61 51.08
#